data_AF-A0A9E5GXE9-F1
#
_entry.id   AF-A0A9E5GXE9-F1
#
_cell.length_a   1.000
_cell.length_b   1.000
_cell.length_c   1.000
_cell.angle_alpha   90.00
_cell.angle_beta   90.00
_cell.angle_gamma   90.00
#
_symmetry.space_group_name_H-M   'P 1'
#
loop_
_entity.id
_entity.type
_entity.pdbx_description
1 polymer ?
#
loop_
_entity_poly.entity_id
_entity_poly.type
_entity_poly.pdbx_seq_one_letter_code
_entity_poly.pdbx_strand_id
1 'polypeptide(L)'
;MTHHTAKTILLAGLLSSVSFSAVCASTNSDPLFPDFNTARQAAKSDDYATAVAHWRALANAGYDDANFDYGRALAQGRGGIESDPEEAYKFLSKEADSGNERAMFEIGQMYERGIGFEPNPTQAIKWYRLASAGGHTRADYMIGRIFEKQKEETEALNYFTLAHQKGYERAGEKVEKIAGIKPVLLQPIAQEEKVSEPPIEHRKKYRVRGTVLTQYTAEENFDLGQRDTDFESSNIIDSRLGIFFYSTENITTYTEFRGFGSTGEASSNTDDDEDERDDAFLEMRRAWVEFDNIFNTPSLSLKVGRQRFREDRTILWNRDTDAIRLSMDTTMTNGFLALANNFSNYRVGKDSDFEEDEKDRLRLLGEVERYLHKDFSLSARFLYENDYSGTENIGATIDGNDRDDEDFNLTWAGIRAKGVIPAPEQKGISNIKYRADALTVIGEETVTSSAGIAGSTNRTVTANMDRNVFGWAVDGEVNIALNAPLRPVFKLGYAYGSGDDDGTGTNGAFRQTDLHGNTSIFDSAFTTDTQRNYGEVFRPELSNIHVLNTGVSFPLYSHSDLHVNYYRYWLAQEQTSLRSSSISAPTNGTDQYLGQEIDLGINIRLGEEIDFDTDFLNNSALRFRFGAFEAGDAYGNGEDERAYRGTAEFRIGF
;
A
#
# COMPACT_ATOMS: atom_id res chain seq x y z
N MET A 1 -13.43 28.47 21.01
CA MET A 1 -14.13 28.04 19.78
C MET A 1 -14.38 29.22 18.85
N THR A 2 -13.42 29.56 17.99
CA THR A 2 -13.53 30.69 17.04
C THR A 2 -13.83 30.15 15.64
N HIS A 3 -14.66 30.88 14.90
CA HIS A 3 -15.19 30.61 13.55
C HIS A 3 -14.17 30.25 12.44
N HIS A 4 -12.87 30.14 12.73
CA HIS A 4 -11.83 29.82 11.76
C HIS A 4 -11.57 28.32 11.59
N THR A 5 -11.57 27.52 12.66
CA THR A 5 -11.38 26.06 12.58
C THR A 5 -12.55 25.37 11.87
N ALA A 6 -13.78 25.81 12.11
CA ALA A 6 -14.96 25.35 11.38
C ALA A 6 -14.91 25.69 9.87
N LYS A 7 -14.25 26.80 9.48
CA LYS A 7 -14.10 27.18 8.06
C LYS A 7 -13.02 26.34 7.35
N THR A 8 -11.97 25.93 8.04
CA THR A 8 -10.92 25.06 7.47
C THR A 8 -11.40 23.61 7.33
N ILE A 9 -12.17 23.11 8.30
CA ILE A 9 -12.85 21.80 8.23
C ILE A 9 -13.94 21.82 7.15
N LEU A 10 -14.71 22.92 7.03
CA LEU A 10 -15.62 23.07 5.90
C LEU A 10 -14.88 23.19 4.56
N LEU A 11 -13.67 23.75 4.48
CA LEU A 11 -12.94 23.87 3.20
C LEU A 11 -12.35 22.54 2.75
N ALA A 12 -11.87 21.70 3.68
CA ALA A 12 -11.45 20.32 3.42
C ALA A 12 -12.66 19.41 3.10
N GLY A 13 -13.78 19.58 3.81
CA GLY A 13 -15.06 18.95 3.49
C GLY A 13 -15.75 19.49 2.22
N LEU A 14 -15.49 20.74 1.85
CA LEU A 14 -15.99 21.34 0.61
C LEU A 14 -15.20 20.82 -0.57
N LEU A 15 -13.88 20.62 -0.44
CA LEU A 15 -13.05 19.96 -1.46
C LEU A 15 -13.45 18.50 -1.70
N SER A 16 -14.03 17.79 -0.71
CA SER A 16 -14.65 16.47 -0.93
C SER A 16 -16.10 16.54 -1.45
N SER A 17 -16.87 17.57 -1.11
CA SER A 17 -18.22 17.79 -1.67
C SER A 17 -18.23 18.32 -3.11
N VAL A 18 -17.15 18.98 -3.54
CA VAL A 18 -16.93 19.40 -4.93
C VAL A 18 -16.79 18.18 -5.84
N SER A 19 -16.32 17.04 -5.31
CA SER A 19 -16.30 15.75 -6.01
C SER A 19 -17.71 15.16 -6.19
N PHE A 20 -18.60 15.32 -5.23
CA PHE A 20 -19.96 14.72 -5.29
C PHE A 20 -20.88 15.43 -6.31
N SER A 21 -20.63 16.72 -6.56
CA SER A 21 -21.35 17.49 -7.60
C SER A 21 -20.69 17.36 -8.99
N ALA A 22 -19.36 17.18 -9.04
CA ALA A 22 -18.62 17.05 -10.29
C ALA A 22 -18.83 15.70 -10.99
N VAL A 23 -19.13 14.62 -10.25
CA VAL A 23 -19.52 13.31 -10.81
C VAL A 23 -20.78 13.39 -11.68
N CYS A 24 -21.64 14.39 -11.45
CA CYS A 24 -22.84 14.62 -12.26
C CYS A 24 -22.72 15.73 -13.33
N ALA A 25 -21.57 16.41 -13.46
CA ALA A 25 -21.51 17.65 -14.26
C ALA A 25 -20.27 17.89 -15.13
N SER A 26 -19.30 16.98 -15.24
CA SER A 26 -18.17 17.22 -16.18
C SER A 26 -18.55 16.85 -17.61
N THR A 27 -18.96 17.85 -18.37
CA THR A 27 -18.99 17.88 -19.84
C THR A 27 -17.64 18.31 -20.45
N ASN A 28 -16.54 18.09 -19.73
CA ASN A 28 -15.18 18.30 -20.25
C ASN A 28 -14.57 16.96 -20.69
N SER A 29 -13.85 17.00 -21.81
CA SER A 29 -13.39 15.85 -22.61
C SER A 29 -12.56 14.76 -21.91
N ASP A 30 -12.13 14.95 -20.66
CA ASP A 30 -11.35 13.98 -19.91
C ASP A 30 -11.94 13.78 -18.49
N PRO A 31 -12.11 12.53 -18.03
CA PRO A 31 -12.71 12.24 -16.72
C PRO A 31 -11.76 12.63 -15.57
N LEU A 32 -12.34 13.14 -14.48
CA LEU A 32 -11.57 13.54 -13.30
C LEU A 32 -10.87 12.35 -12.61
N PHE A 33 -11.52 11.17 -12.66
CA PHE A 33 -11.06 9.89 -12.11
C PHE A 33 -11.14 8.79 -13.18
N PRO A 34 -10.12 8.67 -14.06
CA PRO A 34 -10.08 7.64 -15.08
C PRO A 34 -10.03 6.23 -14.48
N ASP A 35 -10.79 5.30 -15.07
CA ASP A 35 -10.97 3.95 -14.53
C ASP A 35 -11.32 2.91 -15.61
N PHE A 36 -10.64 1.76 -15.58
CA PHE A 36 -10.87 0.65 -16.50
C PHE A 36 -12.24 0.00 -16.34
N ASN A 37 -12.74 -0.15 -15.11
CA ASN A 37 -14.03 -0.82 -14.88
C ASN A 37 -15.17 0.05 -15.38
N THR A 38 -15.13 1.36 -15.10
CA THR A 38 -16.07 2.33 -15.69
C THR A 38 -16.01 2.29 -17.22
N ALA A 39 -14.82 2.32 -17.83
CA ALA A 39 -14.68 2.28 -19.29
C ALA A 39 -15.30 0.99 -19.89
N ARG A 40 -15.02 -0.16 -19.26
CA ARG A 40 -15.54 -1.47 -19.68
C ARG A 40 -17.06 -1.55 -19.55
N GLN A 41 -17.62 -1.02 -18.46
CA GLN A 41 -19.06 -0.99 -18.25
C GLN A 41 -19.75 -0.07 -19.27
N ALA A 42 -19.23 1.13 -19.49
CA ALA A 42 -19.74 2.08 -20.48
C ALA A 42 -19.72 1.48 -21.89
N ALA A 43 -18.63 0.83 -22.30
CA ALA A 43 -18.53 0.16 -23.59
C ALA A 43 -19.53 -1.00 -23.76
N LYS A 44 -19.84 -1.74 -22.68
CA LYS A 44 -20.88 -2.79 -22.68
C LYS A 44 -22.30 -2.23 -22.79
N SER A 45 -22.51 -1.02 -22.29
CA SER A 45 -23.79 -0.30 -22.33
C SER A 45 -23.93 0.61 -23.57
N ASP A 46 -23.07 0.45 -24.57
CA ASP A 46 -22.98 1.27 -25.79
C ASP A 46 -22.71 2.78 -25.57
N ASP A 47 -22.31 3.18 -24.36
CA ASP A 47 -21.82 4.51 -24.05
C ASP A 47 -20.32 4.64 -24.36
N TYR A 48 -20.01 4.68 -25.65
CA TYR A 48 -18.62 4.78 -26.12
C TYR A 48 -18.00 6.15 -25.88
N ALA A 49 -18.80 7.20 -25.66
CA ALA A 49 -18.26 8.52 -25.34
C ALA A 49 -17.55 8.48 -23.98
N THR A 50 -18.23 7.95 -22.96
CA THR A 50 -17.64 7.74 -21.63
C THR A 50 -16.47 6.76 -21.69
N ALA A 51 -16.60 5.63 -22.40
CA ALA A 51 -15.52 4.65 -22.50
C ALA A 51 -14.24 5.23 -23.10
N VAL A 52 -14.36 5.98 -24.20
CA VAL A 52 -13.22 6.60 -24.90
C VAL A 52 -12.56 7.68 -24.05
N ALA A 53 -13.33 8.49 -23.32
CA ALA A 53 -12.77 9.49 -22.42
C ALA A 53 -11.89 8.84 -21.32
N HIS A 54 -12.34 7.71 -20.75
CA HIS A 54 -11.55 6.95 -19.76
C HIS A 54 -10.29 6.32 -20.38
N TRP A 55 -10.41 5.62 -21.51
CA TRP A 55 -9.25 5.00 -22.16
C TRP A 55 -8.21 6.04 -22.59
N ARG A 56 -8.65 7.19 -23.11
CA ARG A 56 -7.76 8.29 -23.48
C ARG A 56 -6.94 8.79 -22.30
N ALA A 57 -7.59 9.08 -21.18
CA ALA A 57 -6.92 9.58 -19.99
C ALA A 57 -5.93 8.54 -19.42
N LEU A 58 -6.30 7.26 -19.41
CA LEU A 58 -5.43 6.16 -18.98
C LEU A 58 -4.22 5.97 -19.91
N ALA A 59 -4.42 5.98 -21.23
CA ALA A 59 -3.35 5.84 -22.21
C ALA A 59 -2.35 7.00 -22.11
N ASN A 60 -2.84 8.24 -21.96
CA ASN A 60 -2.00 9.42 -21.75
C ASN A 60 -1.21 9.36 -20.43
N ALA A 61 -1.73 8.67 -19.42
CA ALA A 61 -1.04 8.43 -18.14
C ALA A 61 -0.07 7.22 -18.18
N GLY A 62 0.12 6.59 -19.34
CA GLY A 62 1.07 5.50 -19.54
C GLY A 62 0.53 4.10 -19.23
N TYR A 63 -0.77 3.94 -18.99
CA TYR A 63 -1.39 2.63 -18.79
C TYR A 63 -1.57 1.93 -20.14
N ASP A 64 -0.67 0.99 -20.42
CA ASP A 64 -0.56 0.37 -21.73
C ASP A 64 -1.82 -0.42 -22.14
N ASP A 65 -2.51 -1.03 -21.18
CA ASP A 65 -3.78 -1.73 -21.40
C ASP A 65 -4.88 -0.85 -22.04
N ALA A 66 -4.80 0.48 -21.87
CA ALA A 66 -5.75 1.42 -22.49
C ALA A 66 -5.37 1.80 -23.94
N ASN A 67 -4.11 1.64 -24.35
CA ASN A 67 -3.62 2.02 -25.67
C ASN A 67 -4.40 1.32 -26.78
N PHE A 68 -4.69 0.02 -26.61
CA PHE A 68 -5.40 -0.76 -27.62
C PHE A 68 -6.82 -0.23 -27.85
N ASP A 69 -7.62 -0.08 -26.80
CA ASP A 69 -9.02 0.35 -26.93
C ASP A 69 -9.12 1.81 -27.38
N TYR A 70 -8.23 2.69 -26.92
CA TYR A 70 -8.17 4.08 -27.38
C TYR A 70 -7.73 4.18 -28.85
N GLY A 71 -6.66 3.47 -29.23
CA GLY A 71 -6.18 3.42 -30.60
C GLY A 71 -7.23 2.88 -31.57
N ARG A 72 -7.99 1.84 -31.17
CA ARG A 72 -9.12 1.34 -31.96
C ARG A 72 -10.24 2.39 -32.12
N ALA A 73 -10.53 3.16 -31.07
CA ALA A 73 -11.54 4.22 -31.14
C ALA A 73 -11.13 5.34 -32.10
N LEU A 74 -9.86 5.77 -32.07
CA LEU A 74 -9.28 6.76 -32.98
C LEU A 74 -9.32 6.28 -34.44
N ALA A 75 -8.96 5.02 -34.70
CA ALA A 75 -9.02 4.45 -36.05
C ALA A 75 -10.44 4.43 -36.63
N GLN A 76 -11.46 4.34 -35.77
CA GLN A 76 -12.86 4.18 -36.19
C GLN A 76 -13.68 5.48 -36.06
N GLY A 77 -13.15 6.52 -35.43
CA GLY A 77 -13.94 7.72 -35.06
C GLY A 77 -15.13 7.39 -34.15
N ARG A 78 -14.95 6.49 -33.17
CA ARG A 78 -16.02 5.99 -32.30
C ARG A 78 -16.08 6.77 -30.99
N GLY A 79 -17.28 6.98 -30.42
CA GLY A 79 -17.44 7.61 -29.11
C GLY A 79 -17.37 9.14 -29.14
N GLY A 80 -17.73 9.76 -30.27
CA GLY A 80 -17.80 11.23 -30.39
C GLY A 80 -16.47 11.91 -30.68
N ILE A 81 -15.38 11.16 -30.89
CA ILE A 81 -14.11 11.68 -31.40
C ILE A 81 -14.05 11.58 -32.92
N GLU A 82 -13.38 12.53 -33.57
CA GLU A 82 -13.04 12.41 -34.99
C GLU A 82 -12.02 11.28 -35.19
N SER A 83 -12.05 10.65 -36.36
CA SER A 83 -11.05 9.64 -36.68
C SER A 83 -9.69 10.32 -36.87
N ASP A 84 -8.68 9.87 -36.10
CA ASP A 84 -7.28 10.22 -36.29
C ASP A 84 -6.45 8.94 -36.50
N PRO A 85 -6.31 8.50 -37.76
CA PRO A 85 -5.57 7.29 -38.07
C PRO A 85 -4.08 7.36 -37.78
N GLU A 86 -3.46 8.54 -37.83
CA GLU A 86 -2.03 8.68 -37.54
C GLU A 86 -1.77 8.47 -36.04
N GLU A 87 -2.61 9.07 -35.19
CA GLU A 87 -2.57 8.86 -33.76
C GLU A 87 -2.95 7.42 -33.38
N ALA A 88 -3.97 6.85 -34.02
CA ALA A 88 -4.35 5.44 -33.84
C ALA A 88 -3.17 4.50 -34.14
N TYR A 89 -2.46 4.72 -35.25
CA TYR A 89 -1.31 3.90 -35.62
C TYR A 89 -0.20 3.95 -34.56
N LYS A 90 0.03 5.11 -33.92
CA LYS A 90 1.03 5.24 -32.85
C LYS A 90 0.68 4.38 -31.62
N PHE A 91 -0.53 4.48 -31.11
CA PHE A 91 -0.97 3.69 -29.95
C PHE A 91 -0.99 2.19 -30.26
N LEU A 92 -1.51 1.79 -31.43
CA LEU A 92 -1.58 0.38 -31.82
C LEU A 92 -0.19 -0.21 -32.11
N SER A 93 0.74 0.57 -32.67
CA SER A 93 2.10 0.07 -32.93
C SER A 93 2.86 -0.23 -31.64
N LYS A 94 2.69 0.63 -30.61
CA LYS A 94 3.29 0.41 -29.29
C LYS A 94 2.84 -0.93 -28.68
N GLU A 95 1.54 -1.24 -28.76
CA GLU A 95 0.98 -2.51 -28.33
C GLU A 95 1.49 -3.69 -29.18
N ALA A 96 1.55 -3.52 -30.49
CA ALA A 96 2.05 -4.54 -31.41
C ALA A 96 3.53 -4.87 -31.14
N ASP A 97 4.36 -3.88 -30.82
CA ASP A 97 5.77 -4.07 -30.47
C ASP A 97 5.93 -4.86 -29.15
N SER A 98 4.94 -4.79 -28.26
CA SER A 98 4.83 -5.60 -27.05
C SER A 98 4.21 -6.99 -27.26
N GLY A 99 3.98 -7.38 -28.52
CA GLY A 99 3.47 -8.70 -28.90
C GLY A 99 1.94 -8.83 -28.90
N ASN A 100 1.20 -7.72 -28.75
CA ASN A 100 -0.26 -7.74 -28.73
C ASN A 100 -0.84 -8.09 -30.11
N GLU A 101 -1.36 -9.31 -30.25
CA GLU A 101 -1.86 -9.84 -31.51
C GLU A 101 -3.12 -9.11 -32.01
N ARG A 102 -3.91 -8.54 -31.10
CA ARG A 102 -5.09 -7.74 -31.44
C ARG A 102 -4.69 -6.40 -32.06
N ALA A 103 -3.68 -5.75 -31.51
CA ALA A 103 -3.15 -4.50 -32.05
C ALA A 103 -2.57 -4.70 -33.45
N MET A 104 -1.79 -5.77 -33.66
CA MET A 104 -1.30 -6.18 -34.99
C MET A 104 -2.45 -6.40 -35.98
N PHE A 105 -3.54 -7.04 -35.54
CA PHE A 105 -4.73 -7.26 -36.35
C PHE A 105 -5.44 -5.94 -36.73
N GLU A 106 -5.57 -4.99 -35.79
CA GLU A 106 -6.18 -3.67 -36.08
C GLU A 106 -5.32 -2.86 -37.07
N ILE A 107 -3.99 -2.88 -36.96
CA ILE A 107 -3.10 -2.24 -37.96
C ILE A 107 -3.29 -2.89 -39.34
N GLY A 108 -3.43 -4.21 -39.39
CA GLY A 108 -3.76 -4.93 -40.63
C GLY A 108 -5.07 -4.44 -41.27
N GLN A 109 -6.10 -4.18 -40.45
CA GLN A 109 -7.36 -3.61 -40.93
C GLN A 109 -7.21 -2.18 -41.44
N MET A 110 -6.36 -1.36 -40.81
CA MET A 110 -6.10 0.00 -41.27
C MET A 110 -5.53 0.00 -42.69
N TYR A 111 -4.53 -0.84 -42.97
CA TYR A 111 -3.96 -0.99 -44.32
C TYR A 111 -4.94 -1.63 -45.32
N GLU A 112 -5.77 -2.59 -44.91
CA GLU A 112 -6.74 -3.22 -45.82
C GLU A 112 -7.82 -2.22 -46.26
N ARG A 113 -8.31 -1.40 -45.33
CA ARG A 113 -9.42 -0.47 -45.56
C ARG A 113 -8.99 0.92 -46.02
N GLY A 114 -7.70 1.23 -45.95
CA GLY A 114 -7.18 2.56 -46.22
C GLY A 114 -7.53 3.59 -45.15
N ILE A 115 -7.52 3.19 -43.87
CA ILE A 115 -7.75 4.09 -42.74
C ILE A 115 -6.41 4.75 -42.41
N GLY A 116 -6.25 6.03 -42.78
CA GLY A 116 -5.00 6.80 -42.56
C GLY A 116 -3.89 6.57 -43.55
N PHE A 117 -4.03 5.55 -44.40
CA PHE A 117 -3.04 5.12 -45.37
C PHE A 117 -3.74 4.80 -46.67
N GLU A 118 -3.03 4.82 -47.79
CA GLU A 118 -3.54 4.22 -49.02
C GLU A 118 -3.76 2.72 -48.82
N PRO A 119 -4.90 2.16 -49.28
CA PRO A 119 -5.15 0.72 -49.21
C PRO A 119 -3.97 -0.09 -49.74
N ASN A 120 -3.37 -0.93 -48.88
CA ASN A 120 -2.19 -1.70 -49.19
C ASN A 120 -2.36 -3.16 -48.75
N PRO A 121 -2.83 -4.05 -49.64
CA PRO A 121 -3.09 -5.45 -49.29
C PRO A 121 -1.81 -6.19 -48.86
N THR A 122 -0.65 -5.83 -49.39
CA THR A 122 0.63 -6.44 -49.01
C THR A 122 1.01 -6.12 -47.56
N GLN A 123 0.85 -4.87 -47.13
CA GLN A 123 1.07 -4.48 -45.73
C GLN A 123 0.01 -5.10 -44.80
N ALA A 124 -1.26 -5.12 -45.22
CA ALA A 124 -2.32 -5.78 -44.47
C ALA A 124 -1.99 -7.27 -44.22
N ILE A 125 -1.57 -8.00 -45.26
CA ILE A 125 -1.14 -9.40 -45.12
C ILE A 125 0.04 -9.55 -44.16
N LYS A 126 1.03 -8.64 -44.23
CA LYS A 126 2.19 -8.66 -43.32
C LYS A 126 1.77 -8.58 -41.86
N TRP A 127 0.91 -7.61 -41.52
CA TRP A 127 0.41 -7.42 -40.16
C TRP A 127 -0.52 -8.55 -39.70
N TYR A 128 -1.42 -9.03 -40.57
CA TYR A 128 -2.26 -10.17 -40.25
C TYR A 128 -1.44 -11.46 -40.05
N ARG A 129 -0.31 -11.65 -40.74
CA ARG A 129 0.58 -12.80 -40.48
C ARG A 129 1.22 -12.72 -39.09
N LEU A 130 1.62 -11.53 -38.65
CA LEU A 130 2.13 -11.33 -37.29
C LEU A 130 1.06 -11.64 -36.24
N ALA A 131 -0.16 -11.11 -36.43
CA ALA A 131 -1.31 -11.42 -35.56
C ALA A 131 -1.64 -12.91 -35.54
N SER A 132 -1.60 -13.58 -36.71
CA SER A 132 -1.82 -15.02 -36.85
C SER A 132 -0.76 -15.86 -36.12
N ALA A 133 0.50 -15.46 -36.19
CA ALA A 133 1.60 -16.08 -35.46
C ALA A 133 1.45 -15.92 -33.93
N GLY A 134 0.90 -14.79 -33.49
CA GLY A 134 0.49 -14.54 -32.10
C GLY A 134 -0.81 -15.24 -31.67
N GLY A 135 -1.44 -16.04 -32.54
CA GLY A 135 -2.63 -16.82 -32.21
C GLY A 135 -3.99 -16.16 -32.49
N HIS A 136 -4.02 -14.98 -33.12
CA HIS A 136 -5.28 -14.29 -33.43
C HIS A 136 -6.11 -15.06 -34.47
N THR A 137 -7.18 -15.72 -34.02
CA THR A 137 -7.96 -16.70 -34.82
C THR A 137 -8.60 -16.11 -36.08
N ARG A 138 -8.95 -14.81 -36.06
CA ARG A 138 -9.55 -14.12 -37.22
C ARG A 138 -8.53 -13.65 -38.26
N ALA A 139 -7.23 -13.60 -37.94
CA ALA A 139 -6.23 -13.00 -38.81
C ALA A 139 -6.04 -13.80 -40.11
N ASP A 140 -5.94 -15.12 -40.02
CA ASP A 140 -5.82 -16.01 -41.18
C ASP A 140 -7.02 -15.90 -42.12
N TYR A 141 -8.23 -15.77 -41.56
CA TYR A 141 -9.44 -15.55 -42.35
C TYR A 141 -9.38 -14.25 -43.18
N MET A 142 -8.85 -13.17 -42.60
CA MET A 142 -8.71 -11.89 -43.31
C MET A 142 -7.68 -11.98 -44.43
N ILE A 143 -6.57 -12.72 -44.22
CA ILE A 143 -5.60 -13.00 -45.28
C ILE A 143 -6.26 -13.78 -46.43
N GLY A 144 -7.02 -14.83 -46.10
CA GLY A 144 -7.76 -15.62 -47.09
C GLY A 144 -8.73 -14.77 -47.92
N ARG A 145 -9.41 -13.80 -47.31
CA ARG A 145 -10.27 -12.84 -48.03
C ARG A 145 -9.52 -11.92 -48.97
N ILE A 146 -8.29 -11.52 -48.63
CA ILE A 146 -7.47 -10.69 -49.52
C ILE A 146 -7.07 -11.49 -50.76
N PHE A 147 -6.59 -12.73 -50.59
CA PHE A 147 -6.25 -13.61 -51.71
C PHE A 147 -7.47 -13.99 -52.55
N GLU A 148 -8.63 -14.22 -51.93
CA GLU A 148 -9.90 -14.44 -52.65
C GLU A 148 -10.24 -13.24 -53.55
N LYS A 149 -10.09 -12.01 -53.06
CA LYS A 149 -10.29 -10.79 -53.86
C LYS A 149 -9.28 -10.67 -55.01
N GLN A 150 -8.05 -11.14 -54.81
CA GLN A 150 -6.99 -11.17 -55.82
C GLN A 150 -7.14 -12.31 -56.84
N LYS A 151 -8.14 -13.19 -56.67
CA LYS A 151 -8.37 -14.41 -57.47
C LYS A 151 -7.23 -15.44 -57.34
N GLU A 152 -6.56 -15.43 -56.20
CA GLU A 152 -5.53 -16.41 -55.82
C GLU A 152 -6.20 -17.52 -54.99
N GLU A 153 -6.94 -18.40 -55.67
CA GLU A 153 -7.83 -19.39 -55.02
C GLU A 153 -7.08 -20.40 -54.14
N THR A 154 -5.84 -20.75 -54.50
CA THR A 154 -5.03 -21.73 -53.74
C THR A 154 -4.57 -21.14 -52.41
N GLU A 155 -4.03 -19.93 -52.44
CA GLU A 155 -3.63 -19.18 -51.25
C GLU A 155 -4.85 -18.89 -50.36
N ALA A 156 -5.96 -18.45 -50.95
CA ALA A 156 -7.20 -18.19 -50.22
C ALA A 156 -7.68 -19.45 -49.47
N LEU A 157 -7.72 -20.60 -50.14
CA LEU A 157 -8.11 -21.88 -49.54
C LEU A 157 -7.19 -22.29 -48.40
N ASN A 158 -5.87 -22.12 -48.56
CA ASN A 158 -4.89 -22.43 -47.52
C ASN A 158 -5.14 -21.64 -46.23
N TYR A 159 -5.33 -20.31 -46.35
CA TYR A 159 -5.57 -19.46 -45.19
C TYR A 159 -6.96 -19.64 -44.57
N PHE A 160 -8.01 -19.91 -45.36
CA PHE A 160 -9.31 -20.30 -44.79
C PHE A 160 -9.23 -21.63 -44.05
N THR A 161 -8.49 -22.60 -44.57
CA THR A 161 -8.27 -23.89 -43.89
C THR A 161 -7.53 -23.69 -42.57
N LEU A 162 -6.48 -22.86 -42.56
CA LEU A 162 -5.72 -22.53 -41.35
C LEU A 162 -6.58 -21.81 -40.30
N ALA A 163 -7.39 -20.83 -40.72
CA ALA A 163 -8.32 -20.13 -39.83
C ALA A 163 -9.35 -21.08 -39.21
N HIS A 164 -9.89 -22.00 -40.02
CA HIS A 164 -10.84 -23.02 -39.56
C HIS A 164 -10.19 -23.99 -38.56
N GLN A 165 -8.95 -24.43 -38.82
CA GLN A 165 -8.18 -25.28 -37.91
C GLN A 165 -7.89 -24.59 -36.56
N LYS A 166 -7.69 -23.26 -36.57
CA LYS A 166 -7.56 -22.43 -35.36
C LYS A 166 -8.91 -22.08 -34.71
N GLY A 167 -10.01 -22.72 -35.10
CA GLY A 167 -11.32 -22.57 -34.48
C GLY A 167 -12.16 -21.39 -34.97
N TYR A 168 -11.79 -20.71 -36.06
CA TYR A 168 -12.63 -19.65 -36.64
C TYR A 168 -13.75 -20.26 -37.51
N GLU A 169 -14.92 -20.47 -36.92
CA GLU A 169 -16.05 -21.20 -37.52
C GLU A 169 -16.43 -20.71 -38.93
N ARG A 170 -16.51 -19.39 -39.13
CA ARG A 170 -16.90 -18.78 -40.43
C ARG A 170 -15.95 -19.10 -41.58
N ALA A 171 -14.73 -19.58 -41.30
CA ALA A 171 -13.82 -20.02 -42.33
C ALA A 171 -14.24 -21.36 -42.96
N GLY A 172 -14.95 -22.23 -42.23
CA GLY A 172 -15.38 -23.54 -42.71
C GLY A 172 -16.29 -23.45 -43.94
N GLU A 173 -17.25 -22.53 -43.92
CA GLU A 173 -18.15 -22.27 -45.07
C GLU A 173 -17.39 -21.85 -46.33
N LYS A 174 -16.28 -21.11 -46.17
CA LYS A 174 -15.43 -20.68 -47.29
C LYS A 174 -14.61 -21.84 -47.86
N VAL A 175 -14.08 -22.70 -46.99
CA VAL A 175 -13.37 -23.93 -47.39
C VAL A 175 -14.30 -24.84 -48.19
N GLU A 176 -15.53 -25.09 -47.71
CA GLU A 176 -16.52 -25.91 -48.40
C GLU A 176 -16.85 -25.37 -49.79
N LYS A 177 -17.05 -24.05 -49.90
CA LYS A 177 -17.42 -23.39 -51.15
C LYS A 177 -16.32 -23.44 -52.21
N ILE A 178 -15.05 -23.31 -51.80
CA ILE A 178 -13.90 -23.25 -52.72
C ILE A 178 -13.41 -24.66 -53.07
N ALA A 179 -13.36 -25.58 -52.11
CA ALA A 179 -12.86 -26.95 -52.33
C ALA A 179 -13.93 -27.93 -52.83
N GLY A 180 -15.23 -27.60 -52.75
CA GLY A 180 -16.32 -28.46 -53.17
C GLY A 180 -16.48 -29.75 -52.33
N ILE A 181 -15.77 -29.85 -51.20
CA ILE A 181 -15.73 -31.00 -50.30
C ILE A 181 -15.93 -30.49 -48.88
N LYS A 182 -16.78 -31.19 -48.10
CA LYS A 182 -16.95 -30.95 -46.67
C LYS A 182 -15.64 -31.32 -45.94
N PRO A 183 -14.94 -30.38 -45.29
CA PRO A 183 -13.72 -30.73 -44.58
C PRO A 183 -14.07 -31.72 -43.46
N VAL A 184 -13.46 -32.89 -43.49
CA VAL A 184 -13.59 -33.88 -42.41
C VAL A 184 -12.90 -33.32 -41.18
N LEU A 185 -13.64 -33.22 -40.07
CA LEU A 185 -13.15 -32.80 -38.77
C LEU A 185 -11.89 -33.59 -38.40
N LEU A 186 -10.75 -32.89 -38.30
CA LEU A 186 -9.84 -33.17 -37.20
C LEU A 186 -10.35 -32.31 -36.06
N GLN A 187 -10.71 -32.96 -34.95
CA GLN A 187 -11.16 -32.27 -33.74
C GLN A 187 -10.17 -31.14 -33.43
N PRO A 188 -10.67 -29.97 -33.00
CA PRO A 188 -9.80 -28.86 -32.64
C PRO A 188 -8.75 -29.39 -31.65
N ILE A 189 -7.47 -29.12 -31.92
CA ILE A 189 -6.48 -29.17 -30.84
C ILE A 189 -7.05 -28.20 -29.82
N ALA A 190 -7.43 -28.73 -28.64
CA ALA A 190 -7.95 -27.92 -27.55
C ALA A 190 -6.98 -26.76 -27.35
N GLN A 191 -7.35 -25.58 -27.85
CA GLN A 191 -6.79 -24.37 -27.27
C GLN A 191 -7.20 -24.46 -25.82
N GLU A 192 -6.23 -24.36 -24.91
CA GLU A 192 -6.50 -24.12 -23.51
C GLU A 192 -7.58 -23.04 -23.48
N GLU A 193 -8.79 -23.44 -23.07
CA GLU A 193 -9.82 -22.47 -22.72
C GLU A 193 -9.12 -21.55 -21.73
N LYS A 194 -8.87 -20.31 -22.14
CA LYS A 194 -8.81 -19.22 -21.17
C LYS A 194 -10.14 -19.33 -20.46
N VAL A 195 -10.09 -19.95 -19.29
CA VAL A 195 -11.22 -20.17 -18.40
C VAL A 195 -11.92 -18.84 -18.31
N SER A 196 -13.03 -18.68 -19.04
CA SER A 196 -13.97 -17.62 -18.74
C SER A 196 -14.41 -17.93 -17.32
N GLU A 197 -14.27 -16.96 -16.43
CA GLU A 197 -14.70 -17.09 -15.04
C GLU A 197 -16.04 -17.85 -15.01
N PRO A 198 -16.15 -18.91 -14.19
CA PRO A 198 -17.34 -19.71 -14.16
C PRO A 198 -18.57 -18.83 -13.92
N PRO A 199 -19.75 -19.21 -14.47
CA PRO A 199 -20.99 -18.50 -14.20
C PRO A 199 -21.20 -18.35 -12.69
N ILE A 200 -21.83 -17.23 -12.30
CA ILE A 200 -21.92 -16.63 -10.95
C ILE A 200 -22.40 -17.59 -9.83
N GLU A 201 -22.92 -18.78 -10.15
CA GLU A 201 -23.57 -19.70 -9.21
C GLU A 201 -22.66 -20.43 -8.20
N HIS A 202 -21.32 -20.29 -8.27
CA HIS A 202 -20.40 -21.05 -7.40
C HIS A 202 -19.40 -20.21 -6.57
N ARG A 203 -19.69 -18.94 -6.25
CA ARG A 203 -18.87 -18.25 -5.22
C ARG A 203 -19.17 -18.85 -3.85
N LYS A 204 -18.13 -19.35 -3.16
CA LYS A 204 -18.21 -19.73 -1.74
C LYS A 204 -18.76 -18.53 -0.96
N LYS A 205 -19.88 -18.73 -0.24
CA LYS A 205 -20.56 -17.67 0.56
C LYS A 205 -19.71 -17.14 1.71
N TYR A 206 -18.64 -17.84 2.05
CA TYR A 206 -17.70 -17.45 3.09
C TYR A 206 -16.28 -17.86 2.72
N ARG A 207 -15.31 -17.20 3.35
CA ARG A 207 -13.89 -17.53 3.32
C ARG A 207 -13.34 -17.41 4.74
N VAL A 208 -12.69 -18.46 5.23
CA VAL A 208 -11.98 -18.44 6.52
C VAL A 208 -10.48 -18.28 6.24
N ARG A 209 -9.79 -17.53 7.08
CA ARG A 209 -8.34 -17.43 7.12
C ARG A 209 -7.87 -17.56 8.55
N GLY A 210 -6.88 -18.40 8.78
CA GLY A 210 -6.20 -18.55 10.05
C GLY A 210 -4.75 -18.10 9.96
N THR A 211 -4.20 -17.63 11.07
CA THR A 211 -2.75 -17.46 11.22
C THR A 211 -2.35 -17.81 12.64
N VAL A 212 -1.24 -18.52 12.80
CA VAL A 212 -0.59 -18.73 14.09
C VAL A 212 0.84 -18.25 13.96
N LEU A 213 1.24 -17.34 14.83
CA LEU A 213 2.60 -16.83 14.98
C LEU A 213 3.13 -17.30 16.33
N THR A 214 4.32 -17.86 16.33
CA THR A 214 5.14 -18.00 17.53
C THR A 214 6.41 -17.17 17.37
N GLN A 215 6.81 -16.50 18.43
CA GLN A 215 7.99 -15.65 18.43
C GLN A 215 8.79 -15.84 19.71
N TYR A 216 10.11 -15.86 19.57
CA TYR A 216 11.06 -15.70 20.66
C TYR A 216 11.78 -14.37 20.50
N THR A 217 11.86 -13.59 21.58
CA THR A 217 12.65 -12.35 21.66
C THR A 217 13.70 -12.48 22.76
N ALA A 218 14.89 -11.94 22.50
CA ALA A 218 15.98 -11.80 23.46
C ALA A 218 16.54 -10.39 23.38
N GLU A 219 16.72 -9.74 24.53
CA GLU A 219 17.11 -8.34 24.67
C GLU A 219 18.17 -8.18 25.76
N GLU A 220 19.09 -7.24 25.56
CA GLU A 220 20.17 -6.98 26.52
C GLU A 220 20.51 -5.48 26.53
N ASN A 221 20.64 -4.92 27.74
CA ASN A 221 21.22 -3.62 28.02
C ASN A 221 20.54 -2.40 27.35
N PHE A 222 19.20 -2.37 27.32
CA PHE A 222 18.42 -1.24 26.77
C PHE A 222 18.43 0.03 27.63
N ASP A 223 19.01 -0.02 28.83
CA ASP A 223 19.24 1.15 29.70
C ASP A 223 20.70 1.61 29.72
N LEU A 224 21.56 1.00 28.88
CA LEU A 224 22.99 1.32 28.74
C LEU A 224 23.77 1.25 30.07
N GLY A 225 23.48 0.23 30.88
CA GLY A 225 24.18 -0.08 32.12
C GLY A 225 23.82 0.85 33.28
N GLN A 226 22.69 1.57 33.18
CA GLN A 226 22.24 2.47 34.25
C GLN A 226 21.54 1.74 35.40
N ARG A 227 21.02 0.53 35.17
CA ARG A 227 20.55 -0.39 36.21
C ARG A 227 21.24 -1.74 35.98
N ASP A 228 21.21 -2.61 36.99
CA ASP A 228 21.52 -4.04 36.81
C ASP A 228 20.37 -4.66 35.98
N THR A 229 20.25 -4.32 34.70
CA THR A 229 19.33 -5.03 33.79
C THR A 229 20.04 -6.24 33.22
N ASP A 230 19.57 -7.41 33.66
CA ASP A 230 19.96 -8.70 33.11
C ASP A 230 19.45 -8.86 31.67
N PHE A 231 19.98 -9.88 30.98
CA PHE A 231 19.40 -10.40 29.73
C PHE A 231 17.91 -10.72 29.91
N GLU A 232 17.06 -10.11 29.09
CA GLU A 232 15.62 -10.36 29.08
C GLU A 232 15.25 -11.27 27.91
N SER A 233 14.25 -12.12 28.09
CA SER A 233 13.69 -12.89 26.98
C SER A 233 12.19 -13.12 27.13
N SER A 234 11.51 -13.28 26.01
CA SER A 234 10.08 -13.56 25.97
C SER A 234 9.71 -14.55 24.87
N ASN A 235 8.62 -15.28 25.09
CA ASN A 235 8.00 -16.15 24.10
C ASN A 235 6.54 -15.72 23.90
N ILE A 236 6.10 -15.65 22.65
CA ILE A 236 4.76 -15.22 22.28
C ILE A 236 4.09 -16.27 21.41
N ILE A 237 2.79 -16.45 21.61
CA ILE A 237 1.88 -17.12 20.68
C ILE A 237 0.74 -16.16 20.34
N ASP A 238 0.60 -15.80 19.07
CA ASP A 238 -0.47 -14.95 18.52
C ASP A 238 -1.24 -15.73 17.46
N SER A 239 -2.50 -16.03 17.73
CA SER A 239 -3.39 -16.79 16.84
C SER A 239 -4.54 -15.93 16.37
N ARG A 240 -4.80 -15.92 15.06
CA ARG A 240 -5.84 -15.10 14.42
C ARG A 240 -6.76 -15.97 13.58
N LEU A 241 -8.06 -15.72 13.68
CA LEU A 241 -9.08 -16.38 12.87
C LEU A 241 -10.01 -15.32 12.28
N GLY A 242 -9.88 -15.09 10.98
CA GLY A 242 -10.70 -14.18 10.20
C GLY A 242 -11.75 -14.93 9.37
N ILE A 243 -12.96 -14.40 9.32
CA ILE A 243 -14.06 -14.95 8.53
C ILE A 243 -14.67 -13.85 7.68
N PHE A 244 -14.63 -14.02 6.37
CA PHE A 244 -15.36 -13.21 5.39
C PHE A 244 -16.68 -13.88 5.06
N PHE A 245 -17.76 -13.10 5.04
CA PHE A 245 -19.07 -13.50 4.57
C PHE A 245 -19.50 -12.58 3.43
N TYR A 246 -19.85 -13.18 2.29
CA TYR A 246 -20.31 -12.46 1.10
C TYR A 246 -21.83 -12.62 1.01
N SER A 247 -22.56 -11.74 1.71
CA SER A 247 -24.03 -11.83 1.80
C SER A 247 -24.71 -11.55 0.47
N THR A 248 -24.17 -10.61 -0.31
CA THR A 248 -24.58 -10.27 -1.69
C THR A 248 -23.34 -9.88 -2.50
N GLU A 249 -23.50 -9.55 -3.79
CA GLU A 249 -22.38 -9.08 -4.63
C GLU A 249 -21.72 -7.78 -4.14
N ASN A 250 -22.46 -6.95 -3.38
CA ASN A 250 -22.02 -5.62 -2.94
C ASN A 250 -21.96 -5.48 -1.41
N ILE A 251 -22.11 -6.57 -0.65
CA ILE A 251 -22.05 -6.52 0.82
C ILE A 251 -21.11 -7.60 1.31
N THR A 252 -20.02 -7.15 1.93
CA THR A 252 -19.01 -8.01 2.56
C THR A 252 -19.00 -7.75 4.07
N THR A 253 -19.10 -8.81 4.85
CA THR A 253 -18.92 -8.75 6.31
C THR A 253 -17.64 -9.47 6.68
N TYR A 254 -16.90 -8.93 7.64
CA TYR A 254 -15.69 -9.55 8.16
C TYR A 254 -15.64 -9.50 9.68
N THR A 255 -15.16 -10.58 10.27
CA THR A 255 -14.87 -10.66 11.71
C THR A 255 -13.56 -11.40 11.92
N GLU A 256 -12.71 -10.86 12.78
CA GLU A 256 -11.42 -11.42 13.16
C GLU A 256 -11.33 -11.54 14.68
N PHE A 257 -11.02 -12.73 15.14
CA PHE A 257 -10.69 -13.01 16.53
C PHE A 257 -9.18 -13.21 16.66
N ARG A 258 -8.59 -12.67 17.74
CA ARG A 258 -7.17 -12.86 18.08
C ARG A 258 -7.08 -13.46 19.47
N GLY A 259 -6.33 -14.54 19.62
CA GLY A 259 -5.87 -15.04 20.91
C GLY A 259 -4.38 -14.76 21.05
N PHE A 260 -3.99 -14.12 22.13
CA PHE A 260 -2.60 -13.76 22.42
C PHE A 260 -2.19 -14.32 23.77
N GLY A 261 -0.94 -14.74 23.88
CA GLY A 261 -0.30 -15.03 25.15
C GLY A 261 1.21 -14.84 25.06
N SER A 262 1.77 -14.20 26.07
CA SER A 262 3.21 -14.04 26.25
C SER A 262 3.69 -14.70 27.55
N THR A 263 4.98 -15.04 27.58
CA THR A 263 5.72 -15.32 28.82
C THR A 263 7.07 -14.64 28.78
N GLY A 264 7.51 -14.08 29.90
CA GLY A 264 8.85 -13.48 30.04
C GLY A 264 8.82 -11.95 29.99
N GLU A 265 10.01 -11.35 29.92
CA GLU A 265 10.18 -9.93 30.28
C GLU A 265 10.59 -9.04 29.10
N ALA A 266 11.14 -9.61 28.01
CA ALA A 266 11.57 -8.83 26.84
C ALA A 266 10.40 -8.25 26.04
N SER A 267 10.60 -7.06 25.48
CA SER A 267 9.62 -6.34 24.67
C SER A 267 9.20 -7.14 23.43
N SER A 268 7.91 -7.12 23.12
CA SER A 268 7.38 -7.84 21.96
C SER A 268 7.73 -7.14 20.64
N ASN A 269 7.60 -7.87 19.53
CA ASN A 269 7.74 -7.29 18.19
C ASN A 269 6.38 -7.08 17.50
N THR A 270 5.27 -7.22 18.24
CA THR A 270 3.96 -6.91 17.68
C THR A 270 3.81 -5.40 17.69
N ASP A 271 3.79 -4.80 16.50
CA ASP A 271 3.62 -3.35 16.20
C ASP A 271 2.45 -2.63 16.91
N ASP A 272 1.70 -3.31 17.79
CA ASP A 272 0.46 -2.81 18.35
C ASP A 272 0.54 -2.41 19.84
N ASP A 273 1.46 -2.87 20.69
CA ASP A 273 1.43 -2.48 22.12
C ASP A 273 2.84 -2.52 22.74
N GLU A 274 3.43 -1.35 23.07
CA GLU A 274 4.78 -1.24 23.66
C GLU A 274 4.84 -1.42 25.17
N ASP A 275 3.69 -1.47 25.85
CA ASP A 275 3.64 -1.63 27.29
C ASP A 275 2.59 -2.67 27.68
N GLU A 276 3.03 -3.87 28.07
CA GLU A 276 2.68 -4.48 29.36
C GLU A 276 3.24 -5.91 29.50
N ARG A 277 3.60 -6.25 30.75
CA ARG A 277 4.30 -7.46 31.16
C ARG A 277 3.31 -8.60 31.45
N ASP A 278 3.58 -9.77 30.87
CA ASP A 278 2.85 -11.05 30.98
C ASP A 278 1.33 -10.94 30.85
N ASP A 279 0.79 -10.97 29.63
CA ASP A 279 -0.66 -10.98 29.40
C ASP A 279 -1.13 -12.00 28.36
N ALA A 280 -2.23 -12.67 28.72
CA ALA A 280 -2.98 -13.54 27.84
C ALA A 280 -4.40 -13.00 27.71
N PHE A 281 -4.85 -12.81 26.47
CA PHE A 281 -6.16 -12.26 26.18
C PHE A 281 -6.79 -12.87 24.93
N LEU A 282 -8.11 -12.75 24.87
CA LEU A 282 -8.89 -12.98 23.66
C LEU A 282 -9.50 -11.64 23.23
N GLU A 283 -9.38 -11.32 21.95
CA GLU A 283 -9.78 -10.04 21.38
C GLU A 283 -10.70 -10.24 20.16
N MET A 284 -11.77 -9.45 20.06
CA MET A 284 -12.44 -9.22 18.77
C MET A 284 -11.68 -8.12 18.02
N ARG A 285 -10.57 -8.51 17.38
CA ARG A 285 -9.62 -7.58 16.78
C ARG A 285 -10.26 -6.70 15.70
N ARG A 286 -11.12 -7.27 14.85
CA ARG A 286 -11.81 -6.55 13.77
C ARG A 286 -13.22 -7.06 13.58
N ALA A 287 -14.14 -6.15 13.30
CA ALA A 287 -15.50 -6.48 12.93
C ALA A 287 -16.08 -5.34 12.11
N TRP A 288 -16.36 -5.58 10.83
CA TRP A 288 -16.89 -4.55 9.94
C TRP A 288 -17.82 -5.10 8.86
N VAL A 289 -18.65 -4.21 8.33
CA VAL A 289 -19.46 -4.42 7.13
C VAL A 289 -19.05 -3.39 6.08
N GLU A 290 -18.83 -3.85 4.86
CA GLU A 290 -18.52 -3.02 3.70
C GLU A 290 -19.63 -3.13 2.66
N PHE A 291 -20.10 -1.97 2.21
CA PHE A 291 -21.04 -1.80 1.12
C PHE A 291 -20.27 -1.29 -0.09
N ASP A 292 -20.13 -2.13 -1.10
CA ASP A 292 -19.48 -1.78 -2.36
C ASP A 292 -20.49 -1.18 -3.34
N ASN A 293 -20.00 -0.51 -4.38
CA ASN A 293 -20.82 0.05 -5.46
C ASN A 293 -21.95 0.97 -4.94
N ILE A 294 -21.66 1.77 -3.91
CA ILE A 294 -22.63 2.73 -3.39
C ILE A 294 -22.99 3.75 -4.47
N PHE A 295 -24.27 4.15 -4.52
CA PHE A 295 -24.79 5.04 -5.56
C PHE A 295 -24.57 4.56 -7.00
N ASN A 296 -24.47 3.24 -7.23
CA ASN A 296 -24.15 2.65 -8.55
C ASN A 296 -22.80 3.11 -9.14
N THR A 297 -21.84 3.44 -8.26
CA THR A 297 -20.49 3.81 -8.65
C THR A 297 -19.52 2.72 -8.19
N PRO A 298 -19.03 1.83 -9.08
CA PRO A 298 -18.24 0.65 -8.68
C PRO A 298 -16.96 0.96 -7.89
N SER A 299 -16.42 2.17 -8.03
CA SER A 299 -15.23 2.62 -7.32
C SER A 299 -15.49 3.14 -5.92
N LEU A 300 -16.76 3.29 -5.50
CA LEU A 300 -17.10 3.82 -4.18
C LEU A 300 -17.54 2.71 -3.22
N SER A 301 -16.98 2.70 -2.01
CA SER A 301 -17.41 1.82 -0.92
C SER A 301 -17.59 2.56 0.40
N LEU A 302 -18.49 2.03 1.25
CA LEU A 302 -18.72 2.50 2.62
C LEU A 302 -18.43 1.34 3.58
N LYS A 303 -17.47 1.52 4.49
CA LYS A 303 -17.08 0.54 5.51
C LYS A 303 -17.38 1.06 6.91
N VAL A 304 -18.10 0.25 7.70
CA VAL A 304 -18.52 0.60 9.06
C VAL A 304 -18.07 -0.49 10.03
N GLY A 305 -17.41 -0.09 11.12
CA GLY A 305 -16.94 -0.97 12.20
C GLY A 305 -15.45 -0.88 12.45
N ARG A 306 -14.93 -1.75 13.33
CA ARG A 306 -13.52 -1.85 13.71
C ARG A 306 -12.69 -2.41 12.57
N GLN A 307 -11.80 -1.59 12.01
CA GLN A 307 -11.09 -1.84 10.76
C GLN A 307 -9.63 -1.36 10.83
N ARG A 308 -8.74 -1.91 9.99
CA ARG A 308 -7.34 -1.49 9.93
C ARG A 308 -7.18 -0.21 9.10
N PHE A 309 -6.52 0.78 9.67
CA PHE A 309 -5.92 1.90 8.97
C PHE A 309 -4.41 1.69 8.91
N ARG A 310 -3.86 1.57 7.70
CA ARG A 310 -2.43 1.32 7.51
C ARG A 310 -1.91 2.04 6.28
N GLU A 311 -0.82 2.78 6.44
CA GLU A 311 -0.03 3.31 5.33
C GLU A 311 1.10 2.35 4.91
N ASP A 312 1.62 2.53 3.70
CA ASP A 312 2.81 1.82 3.21
C ASP A 312 4.07 2.08 4.06
N ARG A 313 4.28 3.32 4.54
CA ARG A 313 5.42 3.71 5.39
C ARG A 313 5.08 3.75 6.89
N THR A 314 3.80 3.66 7.22
CA THR A 314 3.24 3.72 8.59
C THR A 314 3.71 4.89 9.47
N ILE A 315 4.03 6.06 8.88
CA ILE A 315 4.45 7.24 9.65
C ILE A 315 3.27 7.89 10.36
N LEU A 316 2.08 7.91 9.74
CA LEU A 316 0.89 8.52 10.34
C LEU A 316 -0.10 7.50 10.91
N TRP A 317 -0.20 6.28 10.37
CA TRP A 317 -1.10 5.27 10.94
C TRP A 317 -0.80 3.83 10.51
N ASN A 318 -1.03 2.93 11.45
CA ASN A 318 -0.97 1.47 11.39
C ASN A 318 -1.75 0.89 12.60
N ARG A 319 -3.02 1.29 12.77
CA ARG A 319 -3.85 0.94 13.94
C ARG A 319 -5.19 0.34 13.50
N ASP A 320 -5.72 -0.57 14.32
CA ASP A 320 -7.11 -1.00 14.20
C ASP A 320 -8.01 -0.01 14.96
N THR A 321 -9.05 0.52 14.31
CA THR A 321 -9.89 1.59 14.87
C THR A 321 -11.34 1.41 14.46
N ASP A 322 -12.26 1.74 15.37
CA ASP A 322 -13.69 1.85 15.09
C ASP A 322 -13.97 3.08 14.24
N ALA A 323 -14.52 2.86 13.04
CA ALA A 323 -14.69 3.95 12.09
C ALA A 323 -15.86 3.76 11.13
N ILE A 324 -16.29 4.89 10.57
CA ILE A 324 -17.07 4.98 9.33
C ILE A 324 -16.14 5.54 8.27
N ARG A 325 -15.88 4.75 7.21
CA ARG A 325 -14.95 5.08 6.13
C ARG A 325 -15.66 5.07 4.79
N LEU A 326 -15.57 6.19 4.08
CA LEU A 326 -15.92 6.30 2.66
C LEU A 326 -14.63 6.13 1.85
N SER A 327 -14.59 5.18 0.92
CA SER A 327 -13.43 4.95 0.04
C SER A 327 -13.78 5.20 -1.41
N MET A 328 -12.78 5.64 -2.17
CA MET A 328 -12.82 5.71 -3.63
C MET A 328 -11.60 4.97 -4.16
N ASP A 329 -11.81 3.97 -5.01
CA ASP A 329 -10.74 3.19 -5.64
C ASP A 329 -10.97 3.12 -7.15
N THR A 330 -10.18 3.90 -7.88
CA THR A 330 -10.13 3.94 -9.33
C THR A 330 -8.71 3.66 -9.79
N THR A 331 -8.57 3.30 -11.06
CA THR A 331 -7.25 3.00 -11.66
C THR A 331 -6.18 4.09 -11.41
N MET A 332 -6.55 5.38 -11.44
CA MET A 332 -5.61 6.49 -11.27
C MET A 332 -5.75 7.23 -9.94
N THR A 333 -6.78 6.93 -9.14
CA THR A 333 -7.01 7.64 -7.88
C THR A 333 -7.60 6.69 -6.86
N ASN A 334 -6.89 6.53 -5.76
CA ASN A 334 -7.39 5.83 -4.60
C ASN A 334 -7.42 6.79 -3.40
N GLY A 335 -8.29 6.54 -2.44
CA GLY A 335 -8.36 7.35 -1.25
C GLY A 335 -9.51 7.00 -0.35
N PHE A 336 -9.52 7.62 0.83
CA PHE A 336 -10.59 7.48 1.79
C PHE A 336 -10.73 8.72 2.67
N LEU A 337 -11.90 8.85 3.26
CA LEU A 337 -12.21 9.76 4.35
C LEU A 337 -12.89 8.95 5.46
N ALA A 338 -12.43 9.10 6.70
CA ALA A 338 -12.95 8.36 7.83
C ALA A 338 -13.16 9.23 9.06
N LEU A 339 -14.27 8.99 9.75
CA LEU A 339 -14.51 9.42 11.13
C LEU A 339 -14.27 8.21 12.03
N ALA A 340 -13.42 8.37 13.03
CA ALA A 340 -12.97 7.26 13.87
C ALA A 340 -12.93 7.66 15.35
N ASN A 341 -13.23 6.70 16.22
CA ASN A 341 -13.18 6.83 17.68
C ASN A 341 -13.20 5.42 18.28
N ASN A 342 -12.23 5.07 19.13
CA ASN A 342 -12.18 3.77 19.79
C ASN A 342 -13.14 3.73 20.99
N PHE A 343 -14.00 2.73 21.04
CA PHE A 343 -14.98 2.59 22.14
C PHE A 343 -14.58 1.55 23.20
N SER A 344 -13.65 0.66 22.85
CA SER A 344 -13.13 -0.42 23.69
C SER A 344 -11.86 -1.00 23.05
N ASN A 345 -11.06 -1.72 23.82
CA ASN A 345 -10.01 -2.59 23.30
C ASN A 345 -10.56 -3.93 22.81
N TYR A 346 -11.83 -4.27 23.12
CA TYR A 346 -12.49 -5.52 22.80
C TYR A 346 -11.75 -6.78 23.30
N ARG A 347 -10.96 -6.62 24.38
CA ARG A 347 -10.16 -7.68 25.00
C ARG A 347 -10.88 -8.26 26.22
N VAL A 348 -10.71 -9.57 26.41
CA VAL A 348 -11.04 -10.28 27.64
C VAL A 348 -9.77 -10.94 28.15
N GLY A 349 -9.34 -10.60 29.35
CA GLY A 349 -8.06 -11.03 29.90
C GLY A 349 -7.63 -10.14 31.06
N LYS A 350 -6.34 -10.21 31.39
CA LYS A 350 -5.71 -9.36 32.41
C LYS A 350 -5.50 -7.92 31.90
N ASP A 351 -5.38 -7.76 30.58
CA ASP A 351 -5.39 -6.48 29.85
C ASP A 351 -6.76 -6.22 29.21
N SER A 352 -7.80 -6.07 30.06
CA SER A 352 -9.16 -5.74 29.61
C SER A 352 -9.50 -4.26 29.73
N ASP A 353 -8.69 -3.50 30.46
CA ASP A 353 -8.96 -2.10 30.72
C ASP A 353 -8.72 -1.28 29.45
N PHE A 354 -9.56 -0.27 29.25
CA PHE A 354 -9.44 0.59 28.08
C PHE A 354 -8.22 1.50 28.25
N GLU A 355 -7.38 1.58 27.21
CA GLU A 355 -6.23 2.49 27.14
C GLU A 355 -6.68 3.91 27.54
N GLU A 356 -6.16 4.42 28.66
CA GLU A 356 -6.60 5.69 29.24
C GLU A 356 -6.30 6.86 28.29
N ASP A 357 -5.18 6.79 27.58
CA ASP A 357 -4.77 7.73 26.55
C ASP A 357 -5.60 7.63 25.25
N GLU A 358 -6.39 6.58 25.03
CA GLU A 358 -7.31 6.48 23.88
C GLU A 358 -8.72 6.98 24.19
N LYS A 359 -8.99 7.33 25.45
CA LYS A 359 -10.29 7.77 25.93
C LYS A 359 -10.69 9.10 25.31
N ASP A 360 -11.95 9.16 24.87
CA ASP A 360 -12.53 10.40 24.37
C ASP A 360 -11.75 11.04 23.20
N ARG A 361 -11.09 10.22 22.36
CA ARG A 361 -10.41 10.69 21.15
C ARG A 361 -11.29 10.64 19.90
N LEU A 362 -11.59 11.81 19.35
CA LEU A 362 -12.27 11.93 18.05
C LEU A 362 -11.26 12.17 16.93
N ARG A 363 -11.32 11.33 15.89
CA ARG A 363 -10.44 11.39 14.74
C ARG A 363 -11.19 11.62 13.44
N LEU A 364 -10.65 12.50 12.61
CA LEU A 364 -11.02 12.66 11.20
C LEU A 364 -9.75 12.48 10.37
N LEU A 365 -9.66 11.40 9.61
CA LEU A 365 -8.48 11.05 8.84
C LEU A 365 -8.81 10.73 7.39
N GLY A 366 -7.86 10.96 6.50
CA GLY A 366 -8.04 10.67 5.09
C GLY A 366 -6.75 10.72 4.30
N GLU A 367 -6.78 10.01 3.18
CA GLU A 367 -5.73 9.99 2.18
C GLU A 367 -6.38 10.08 0.79
N VAL A 368 -5.73 10.81 -0.11
CA VAL A 368 -5.99 10.72 -1.54
C VAL A 368 -4.66 10.57 -2.25
N GLU A 369 -4.48 9.46 -2.94
CA GLU A 369 -3.37 9.21 -3.84
C GLU A 369 -3.83 9.31 -5.29
N ARG A 370 -3.07 10.06 -6.10
CA ARG A 370 -3.29 10.17 -7.54
C ARG A 370 -2.04 9.73 -8.30
N TYR A 371 -2.23 8.80 -9.22
CA TYR A 371 -1.22 8.41 -10.21
C TYR A 371 -1.22 9.47 -11.31
N LEU A 372 -0.15 10.25 -11.40
CA LEU A 372 0.03 11.22 -12.50
C LEU A 372 0.65 10.52 -13.73
N HIS A 373 1.32 9.40 -13.50
CA HIS A 373 1.78 8.43 -14.48
C HIS A 373 1.73 7.04 -13.82
N LYS A 374 1.71 5.94 -14.59
CA LYS A 374 1.74 4.58 -14.01
C LYS A 374 2.92 4.32 -13.06
N ASP A 375 4.01 5.06 -13.26
CA ASP A 375 5.26 4.94 -12.49
C ASP A 375 5.44 6.07 -11.45
N PHE A 376 4.44 6.95 -11.27
CA PHE A 376 4.54 8.08 -10.35
C PHE A 376 3.19 8.45 -9.75
N SER A 377 3.11 8.40 -8.42
CA SER A 377 1.96 8.88 -7.66
C SER A 377 2.34 9.97 -6.67
N LEU A 378 1.36 10.83 -6.41
CA LEU A 378 1.38 11.84 -5.37
C LEU A 378 0.19 11.58 -4.44
N SER A 379 0.42 11.49 -3.14
CA SER A 379 -0.64 11.43 -2.14
C SER A 379 -0.64 12.63 -1.21
N ALA A 380 -1.83 13.06 -0.84
CA ALA A 380 -2.09 14.02 0.22
C ALA A 380 -2.82 13.31 1.35
N ARG A 381 -2.36 13.53 2.58
CA ARG A 381 -2.83 12.83 3.78
C ARG A 381 -3.07 13.83 4.89
N PHE A 382 -4.06 13.53 5.72
CA PHE A 382 -4.30 14.29 6.92
C PHE A 382 -4.92 13.43 8.01
N LEU A 383 -4.65 13.82 9.25
CA LEU A 383 -5.31 13.34 10.46
C LEU A 383 -5.59 14.57 11.30
N TYR A 384 -6.83 14.75 11.68
CA TYR A 384 -7.23 15.63 12.77
C TYR A 384 -7.58 14.73 13.95
N GLU A 385 -7.00 15.03 15.10
CA GLU A 385 -7.29 14.37 16.37
C GLU A 385 -7.62 15.42 17.41
N ASN A 386 -8.72 15.18 18.11
CA ASN A 386 -9.11 16.00 19.24
C ASN A 386 -9.35 15.08 20.42
N ASP A 387 -8.42 15.17 21.37
CA ASP A 387 -8.60 14.63 22.70
C ASP A 387 -9.45 15.60 23.53
N TYR A 388 -10.43 15.05 24.23
CA TYR A 388 -11.30 15.81 25.13
C TYR A 388 -11.56 15.03 26.42
N SER A 389 -10.70 14.07 26.76
CA SER A 389 -10.70 13.36 28.04
C SER A 389 -10.65 14.33 29.22
N GLY A 390 -9.88 15.43 29.07
CA GLY A 390 -9.78 16.51 30.02
C GLY A 390 -8.61 16.32 30.98
N THR A 391 -7.73 17.32 31.07
CA THR A 391 -6.61 17.29 32.04
C THR A 391 -7.08 17.37 33.48
N GLU A 392 -6.38 16.64 34.35
CA GLU A 392 -6.64 16.63 35.78
C GLU A 392 -6.30 17.98 36.44
N ASN A 393 -7.04 18.30 37.50
CA ASN A 393 -6.90 19.59 38.18
C ASN A 393 -5.59 19.66 38.99
N ILE A 394 -4.99 20.85 39.09
CA ILE A 394 -3.82 21.07 39.96
C ILE A 394 -4.17 20.65 41.41
N GLY A 395 -3.33 19.77 41.97
CA GLY A 395 -3.52 19.18 43.30
C GLY A 395 -4.32 17.87 43.30
N ALA A 396 -4.84 17.41 42.17
CA ALA A 396 -5.39 16.07 42.04
C ALA A 396 -4.31 15.00 42.21
N THR A 397 -4.69 13.86 42.77
CA THR A 397 -3.85 12.67 42.84
C THR A 397 -4.27 11.73 41.74
N ILE A 398 -3.36 11.44 40.83
CA ILE A 398 -3.56 10.51 39.71
C ILE A 398 -2.71 9.25 39.93
N ASP A 399 -3.11 8.15 39.31
CA ASP A 399 -2.35 6.90 39.37
C ASP A 399 -0.96 7.10 38.75
N GLY A 400 0.02 6.33 39.21
CA GLY A 400 1.36 6.33 38.59
C GLY A 400 1.36 5.74 37.18
N ASN A 401 0.38 4.88 36.89
CA ASN A 401 0.21 4.23 35.59
C ASN A 401 -0.71 5.01 34.65
N ASP A 402 -1.29 6.13 35.12
CA ASP A 402 -2.16 6.96 34.29
C ASP A 402 -1.37 7.52 33.09
N ARG A 403 -1.91 7.34 31.89
CA ARG A 403 -1.28 7.78 30.63
C ARG A 403 -1.95 9.00 29.99
N ASP A 404 -3.01 9.52 30.58
CA ASP A 404 -3.78 10.67 30.09
C ASP A 404 -3.19 11.99 30.62
N ASP A 405 -1.93 12.27 30.29
CA ASP A 405 -1.19 13.44 30.75
C ASP A 405 -1.20 14.63 29.78
N GLU A 406 -1.77 14.46 28.58
CA GLU A 406 -1.86 15.49 27.54
C GLU A 406 -3.26 15.55 26.91
N ASP A 407 -3.92 16.71 26.99
CA ASP A 407 -5.07 17.02 26.11
C ASP A 407 -4.57 17.75 24.87
N PHE A 408 -5.11 17.45 23.69
CA PHE A 408 -4.71 18.18 22.49
C PHE A 408 -5.74 18.23 21.37
N ASN A 409 -5.59 19.24 20.53
CA ASN A 409 -6.28 19.37 19.25
C ASN A 409 -5.23 19.58 18.17
N LEU A 410 -4.87 18.49 17.49
CA LEU A 410 -3.78 18.48 16.52
C LEU A 410 -4.24 18.04 15.14
N THR A 411 -3.61 18.63 14.15
CA THR A 411 -3.76 18.27 12.74
C THR A 411 -2.41 17.90 12.17
N TRP A 412 -2.27 16.66 11.75
CA TRP A 412 -1.19 16.22 10.87
C TRP A 412 -1.62 16.40 9.44
N ALA A 413 -0.74 16.97 8.62
CA ALA A 413 -0.93 17.06 7.18
C ALA A 413 0.37 16.67 6.50
N GLY A 414 0.27 15.92 5.40
CA GLY A 414 1.45 15.45 4.68
C GLY A 414 1.21 15.23 3.20
N ILE A 415 2.30 15.32 2.45
CA ILE A 415 2.37 14.90 1.05
C ILE A 415 3.36 13.77 0.91
N ARG A 416 3.10 12.82 0.00
CA ARG A 416 4.04 11.77 -0.39
C ARG A 416 4.15 11.71 -1.90
N ALA A 417 5.39 11.74 -2.39
CA ALA A 417 5.73 11.37 -3.75
C ALA A 417 6.33 9.96 -3.74
N LYS A 418 5.81 9.04 -4.55
CA LYS A 418 6.42 7.72 -4.74
C LYS A 418 6.42 7.34 -6.21
N GLY A 419 7.42 6.58 -6.63
CA GLY A 419 7.51 6.18 -8.02
C GLY A 419 8.69 5.32 -8.38
N VAL A 420 8.80 5.08 -9.67
CA VAL A 420 9.81 4.24 -10.30
C VAL A 420 10.43 5.03 -11.43
N ILE A 421 11.75 5.16 -11.43
CA ILE A 421 12.52 5.69 -12.57
C ILE A 421 13.00 4.48 -13.36
N PRO A 422 12.50 4.25 -14.59
CA PRO A 422 12.96 3.15 -15.43
C PRO A 422 14.44 3.31 -15.77
N ALA A 423 15.23 2.27 -15.57
CA ALA A 423 16.62 2.27 -16.00
C ALA A 423 16.72 1.80 -17.47
N PRO A 424 17.57 2.40 -18.31
CA PRO A 424 17.81 1.89 -19.65
C PRO A 424 18.38 0.48 -19.58
N GLU A 425 17.76 -0.48 -20.29
CA GLU A 425 18.09 -1.93 -20.27
C GLU A 425 19.58 -2.26 -20.47
N GLN A 426 20.37 -1.33 -21.02
CA GLN A 426 21.77 -1.53 -21.39
C GLN A 426 22.80 -1.23 -20.29
N LYS A 427 22.41 -0.82 -19.07
CA LYS A 427 23.37 -0.29 -18.06
C LYS A 427 23.59 -1.12 -16.78
N GLY A 428 23.12 -2.36 -16.71
CA GLY A 428 23.35 -3.23 -15.53
C GLY A 428 22.68 -2.75 -14.23
N ILE A 429 21.88 -1.70 -14.31
CA ILE A 429 21.03 -1.15 -13.25
C ILE A 429 19.58 -1.40 -13.68
N SER A 430 18.75 -1.84 -12.75
CA SER A 430 17.31 -1.98 -12.95
C SER A 430 16.57 -0.74 -12.42
N ASN A 431 15.24 -0.77 -12.41
CA ASN A 431 14.41 0.36 -11.99
C ASN A 431 14.80 0.93 -10.61
N ILE A 432 14.90 2.25 -10.52
CA ILE A 432 15.15 2.97 -9.25
C ILE A 432 13.80 3.29 -8.63
N LYS A 433 13.52 2.75 -7.45
CA LYS A 433 12.30 3.09 -6.70
C LYS A 433 12.61 4.20 -5.72
N TYR A 434 11.69 5.14 -5.56
CA TYR A 434 11.85 6.24 -4.63
C TYR A 434 10.55 6.56 -3.90
N ARG A 435 10.71 7.14 -2.73
CA ARG A 435 9.65 7.73 -1.91
C ARG A 435 10.18 8.97 -1.20
N ALA A 436 9.35 9.99 -1.08
CA ALA A 436 9.63 11.18 -0.31
C ALA A 436 8.34 11.67 0.36
N ASP A 437 8.41 11.90 1.65
CA ASP A 437 7.36 12.38 2.53
C ASP A 437 7.75 13.75 3.08
N ALA A 438 6.80 14.68 3.13
CA ALA A 438 6.90 15.92 3.87
C ALA A 438 5.64 16.09 4.72
N LEU A 439 5.82 16.34 6.01
CA LEU A 439 4.80 16.25 7.03
C LEU A 439 4.85 17.48 7.95
N THR A 440 3.71 17.86 8.49
CA THR A 440 3.61 18.86 9.55
C THR A 440 2.55 18.44 10.55
N VAL A 441 2.75 18.83 11.80
CA VAL A 441 1.76 18.77 12.89
C VAL A 441 1.54 20.19 13.40
N ILE A 442 0.26 20.59 13.47
CA ILE A 442 -0.14 21.92 13.94
C ILE A 442 -1.29 21.81 14.92
N GLY A 443 -1.36 22.72 15.89
CA GLY A 443 -2.53 22.82 16.77
C GLY A 443 -2.17 23.36 18.15
N GLU A 444 -2.92 22.91 19.15
CA GLU A 444 -2.79 23.31 20.54
C GLU A 444 -2.76 22.05 21.43
N GLU A 445 -1.94 22.06 22.47
CA GLU A 445 -1.86 21.01 23.48
C GLU A 445 -1.84 21.60 24.89
N THR A 446 -2.31 20.83 25.86
CA THR A 446 -2.25 21.13 27.30
C THR A 446 -1.53 19.97 27.98
N VAL A 447 -0.32 20.24 28.46
CA VAL A 447 0.52 19.20 29.09
C VAL A 447 0.42 19.28 30.60
N THR A 448 0.12 18.15 31.25
CA THR A 448 0.02 18.00 32.70
C THR A 448 1.36 17.60 33.29
N SER A 449 1.91 18.44 34.15
CA SER A 449 3.11 18.12 34.94
C SER A 449 2.72 17.56 36.30
N SER A 450 3.31 16.43 36.71
CA SER A 450 3.03 15.80 37.99
C SER A 450 4.31 15.52 38.81
N ALA A 451 4.16 15.39 40.12
CA ALA A 451 5.24 15.05 41.05
C ALA A 451 4.88 13.79 41.84
N GLY A 452 5.83 12.86 41.96
CA GLY A 452 5.63 11.62 42.70
C GLY A 452 5.34 11.85 44.19
N ILE A 453 4.44 11.04 44.75
CA ILE A 453 4.11 11.06 46.17
C ILE A 453 5.01 10.06 46.91
N ALA A 454 5.75 10.52 47.92
CA ALA A 454 6.67 9.67 48.67
C ALA A 454 5.96 8.44 49.28
N GLY A 455 6.44 7.24 48.93
CA GLY A 455 5.90 5.97 49.42
C GLY A 455 4.62 5.50 48.72
N SER A 456 4.24 6.12 47.60
CA SER A 456 3.11 5.72 46.77
C SER A 456 3.54 5.67 45.31
N THR A 457 2.84 4.87 44.49
CA THR A 457 2.95 4.92 43.02
C THR A 457 2.24 6.15 42.45
N ASN A 458 1.34 6.76 43.21
CA ASN A 458 0.54 7.88 42.75
C ASN A 458 1.39 9.16 42.62
N ARG A 459 0.93 10.04 41.74
CA ARG A 459 1.53 11.34 41.46
C ARG A 459 0.51 12.45 41.69
N THR A 460 0.97 13.63 42.11
CA THR A 460 0.13 14.82 42.30
C THR A 460 0.33 15.77 41.14
N VAL A 461 -0.76 16.25 40.54
CA VAL A 461 -0.71 17.26 39.48
C VAL A 461 -0.18 18.58 40.02
N THR A 462 0.86 19.11 39.39
CA THR A 462 1.58 20.32 39.80
C THR A 462 1.30 21.53 38.91
N ALA A 463 1.09 21.32 37.61
CA ALA A 463 0.80 22.38 36.65
C ALA A 463 0.17 21.81 35.38
N ASN A 464 -0.67 22.61 34.72
CA ASN A 464 -1.13 22.36 33.34
C ASN A 464 -0.60 23.52 32.49
N MET A 465 -0.02 23.21 31.32
CA MET A 465 0.60 24.20 30.45
C MET A 465 0.06 24.12 29.03
N ASP A 466 -0.62 25.17 28.60
CA ASP A 466 -1.11 25.34 27.24
C ASP A 466 0.04 25.76 26.31
N ARG A 467 0.18 25.08 25.17
CA ARG A 467 1.20 25.38 24.14
C ARG A 467 0.58 25.30 22.75
N ASN A 468 1.07 26.17 21.87
CA ASN A 468 0.86 25.95 20.43
C ASN A 468 1.84 24.89 19.95
N VAL A 469 1.44 24.07 18.98
CA VAL A 469 2.30 23.07 18.34
C VAL A 469 2.51 23.44 16.88
N PHE A 470 3.76 23.45 16.44
CA PHE A 470 4.15 23.56 15.04
C PHE A 470 5.42 22.73 14.78
N GLY A 471 5.22 21.47 14.43
CA GLY A 471 6.30 20.56 14.05
C GLY A 471 6.30 20.26 12.56
N TRP A 472 7.47 19.88 12.02
CA TRP A 472 7.61 19.42 10.64
C TRP A 472 8.60 18.27 10.52
N ALA A 473 8.36 17.39 9.56
CA ALA A 473 9.22 16.25 9.29
C ALA A 473 9.35 15.97 7.80
N VAL A 474 10.44 15.31 7.43
CA VAL A 474 10.69 14.75 6.11
C VAL A 474 11.21 13.33 6.23
N ASP A 475 10.81 12.44 5.32
CA ASP A 475 11.35 11.07 5.21
C ASP A 475 11.52 10.75 3.72
N GLY A 476 12.73 10.43 3.28
CA GLY A 476 13.05 10.07 1.92
C GLY A 476 13.79 8.76 1.84
N GLU A 477 13.49 7.95 0.82
CA GLU A 477 14.13 6.66 0.60
C GLU A 477 14.25 6.35 -0.89
N VAL A 478 15.40 5.81 -1.30
CA VAL A 478 15.69 5.37 -2.66
C VAL A 478 16.24 3.95 -2.62
N ASN A 479 15.66 3.07 -3.45
CA ASN A 479 16.13 1.72 -3.70
C ASN A 479 16.68 1.58 -5.12
N ILE A 480 17.90 1.08 -5.23
CA ILE A 480 18.59 0.84 -6.51
C ILE A 480 18.90 -0.65 -6.62
N ALA A 481 18.18 -1.34 -7.49
CA ALA A 481 18.41 -2.75 -7.77
C ALA A 481 19.39 -2.92 -8.93
N LEU A 482 20.42 -3.76 -8.75
CA LEU A 482 21.41 -4.04 -9.78
C LEU A 482 21.10 -5.33 -10.54
N ASN A 483 21.32 -5.30 -11.86
CA ASN A 483 21.29 -6.48 -12.70
C ASN A 483 22.67 -7.15 -12.73
N ALA A 484 23.06 -7.71 -11.57
CA ALA A 484 24.33 -8.38 -11.33
C ALA A 484 24.09 -9.74 -10.64
N PRO A 485 25.10 -10.64 -10.53
CA PRO A 485 24.99 -11.84 -9.71
C PRO A 485 24.49 -11.51 -8.30
N LEU A 486 23.61 -12.34 -7.75
CA LEU A 486 22.89 -12.11 -6.49
C LEU A 486 21.89 -10.95 -6.49
N ARG A 487 21.72 -10.20 -7.59
CA ARG A 487 20.70 -9.14 -7.76
C ARG A 487 20.53 -8.22 -6.54
N PRO A 488 21.61 -7.59 -6.03
CA PRO A 488 21.54 -6.78 -4.83
C PRO A 488 20.65 -5.55 -5.02
N VAL A 489 19.94 -5.17 -3.96
CA VAL A 489 19.16 -3.94 -3.86
C VAL A 489 19.78 -3.05 -2.80
N PHE A 490 20.32 -1.91 -3.22
CA PHE A 490 20.87 -0.92 -2.31
C PHE A 490 19.78 0.05 -1.85
N LYS A 491 19.75 0.34 -0.56
CA LYS A 491 18.87 1.31 0.09
C LYS A 491 19.68 2.51 0.55
N LEU A 492 19.16 3.70 0.31
CA LEU A 492 19.60 4.95 0.93
C LEU A 492 18.36 5.71 1.39
N GLY A 493 18.29 6.00 2.69
CA GLY A 493 17.21 6.75 3.30
C GLY A 493 17.70 7.85 4.23
N TYR A 494 16.90 8.88 4.39
CA TYR A 494 17.12 9.97 5.33
C TYR A 494 15.78 10.44 5.88
N ALA A 495 15.66 10.53 7.21
CA ALA A 495 14.50 11.08 7.88
C ALA A 495 14.92 12.17 8.86
N TYR A 496 14.07 13.17 9.05
CA TYR A 496 14.27 14.28 9.98
C TYR A 496 12.91 14.68 10.56
N GLY A 497 12.81 14.76 11.89
CA GLY A 497 11.71 15.38 12.62
C GLY A 497 12.24 16.57 13.41
N SER A 498 11.57 17.73 13.31
CA SER A 498 11.98 18.93 14.02
C SER A 498 12.00 18.70 15.53
N GLY A 499 12.91 19.39 16.22
CA GLY A 499 12.96 19.49 17.68
C GLY A 499 12.39 20.81 18.17
N ASP A 500 12.07 20.89 19.46
CA ASP A 500 11.62 22.14 20.08
C ASP A 500 12.80 23.08 20.34
N ASP A 501 12.60 24.36 20.06
CA ASP A 501 13.56 25.45 20.32
C ASP A 501 12.88 26.33 21.37
N ASP A 502 13.16 26.03 22.65
CA ASP A 502 12.48 26.45 23.89
C ASP A 502 12.26 27.98 24.08
N GLY A 503 12.64 28.82 23.12
CA GLY A 503 12.58 30.28 23.18
C GLY A 503 11.26 30.94 22.77
N THR A 504 10.27 30.20 22.25
CA THR A 504 9.10 30.82 21.58
C THR A 504 7.72 30.56 22.22
N GLY A 505 7.63 29.64 23.20
CA GLY A 505 6.35 29.19 23.79
C GLY A 505 5.47 28.38 22.82
N THR A 506 5.99 28.05 21.65
CA THR A 506 5.42 27.11 20.69
C THR A 506 6.30 25.87 20.70
N ASN A 507 5.70 24.69 20.87
CA ASN A 507 6.37 23.42 20.73
C ASN A 507 6.72 23.19 19.25
N GLY A 508 8.01 23.34 18.92
CA GLY A 508 8.56 23.13 17.59
C GLY A 508 8.83 21.66 17.24
N ALA A 509 8.70 20.74 18.20
CA ALA A 509 8.98 19.34 17.95
C ALA A 509 7.91 18.72 17.05
N PHE A 510 8.33 18.05 15.99
CA PHE A 510 7.43 17.14 15.28
C PHE A 510 7.13 15.96 16.20
N ARG A 511 5.87 15.54 16.22
CA ARG A 511 5.43 14.32 16.89
C ARG A 511 4.57 13.53 15.92
N GLN A 512 4.67 12.22 15.99
CA GLN A 512 3.81 11.30 15.26
C GLN A 512 2.44 11.22 15.96
N THR A 513 1.59 10.35 15.47
CA THR A 513 0.14 10.35 15.73
C THR A 513 -0.29 9.37 16.80
N ASP A 514 0.66 8.66 17.43
CA ASP A 514 0.44 7.46 18.28
C ASP A 514 -0.30 6.29 17.60
N LEU A 515 -0.83 6.50 16.39
CA LEU A 515 -1.34 5.46 15.51
C LEU A 515 -0.25 4.87 14.63
N HIS A 516 0.94 5.47 14.60
CA HIS A 516 2.04 5.13 13.70
C HIS A 516 2.63 3.74 14.01
N GLY A 517 3.27 3.13 13.02
CA GLY A 517 3.94 1.83 13.19
C GLY A 517 5.45 1.87 13.01
N ASN A 518 5.97 2.88 12.31
CA ASN A 518 7.37 2.99 11.90
C ASN A 518 7.93 1.71 11.26
N THR A 519 7.08 1.00 10.54
CA THR A 519 7.41 -0.13 9.68
C THR A 519 6.99 0.13 8.24
N SER A 520 7.72 -0.41 7.28
CA SER A 520 7.31 -0.31 5.89
C SER A 520 7.54 -1.57 5.12
N ILE A 521 6.66 -1.77 4.14
CA ILE A 521 6.91 -2.69 3.03
C ILE A 521 7.47 -1.79 1.94
N PHE A 522 8.75 -1.44 2.02
CA PHE A 522 9.37 -0.83 0.85
C PHE A 522 9.73 -1.95 -0.09
N ASP A 523 9.06 -1.96 -1.24
CA ASP A 523 8.98 -3.00 -2.26
C ASP A 523 10.38 -3.48 -2.72
N SER A 524 11.05 -4.23 -1.84
CA SER A 524 12.44 -4.68 -1.89
C SER A 524 12.53 -5.92 -2.74
N ALA A 525 12.00 -5.81 -3.97
CA ALA A 525 12.08 -6.69 -5.13
C ALA A 525 11.80 -8.21 -4.93
N PHE A 526 11.62 -8.71 -3.71
CA PHE A 526 11.60 -10.15 -3.45
C PHE A 526 10.61 -10.55 -2.36
N THR A 527 10.39 -9.80 -1.27
CA THR A 527 9.42 -10.18 -0.21
C THR A 527 8.43 -9.07 0.13
N THR A 528 7.30 -9.45 0.72
CA THR A 528 6.24 -8.54 1.19
C THR A 528 6.36 -8.24 2.69
N ASP A 529 7.50 -8.54 3.30
CA ASP A 529 7.68 -8.43 4.74
C ASP A 529 8.04 -7.01 5.17
N THR A 530 7.47 -6.61 6.31
CA THR A 530 7.71 -5.30 6.92
C THR A 530 9.08 -5.22 7.57
N GLN A 531 9.79 -4.12 7.32
CA GLN A 531 11.01 -3.75 8.02
C GLN A 531 10.76 -2.52 8.89
N ARG A 532 11.45 -2.39 10.02
CA ARG A 532 11.48 -1.14 10.78
C ARG A 532 12.14 -0.03 9.97
N ASN A 533 11.58 1.16 10.00
CA ASN A 533 12.08 2.31 9.25
C ASN A 533 13.34 2.91 9.90
N TYR A 534 13.44 2.83 11.23
CA TYR A 534 14.42 3.55 12.05
C TYR A 534 15.16 2.61 13.05
N GLY A 535 15.51 1.39 12.61
CA GLY A 535 16.24 0.41 13.44
C GLY A 535 15.34 -0.60 14.18
N GLU A 536 15.85 -1.81 14.41
CA GLU A 536 15.17 -2.87 15.17
C GLU A 536 15.38 -2.75 16.69
N VAL A 537 16.51 -2.17 17.12
CA VAL A 537 16.88 -1.88 18.51
C VAL A 537 16.44 -0.49 18.89
N PHE A 538 16.93 0.57 18.22
CA PHE A 538 16.75 1.95 18.70
C PHE A 538 15.29 2.40 18.65
N ARG A 539 14.58 2.08 17.56
CA ARG A 539 13.15 2.35 17.33
C ARG A 539 12.70 3.75 17.77
N PRO A 540 13.38 4.84 17.37
CA PRO A 540 12.95 6.17 17.73
C PRO A 540 11.65 6.53 17.01
N GLU A 541 10.81 7.30 17.70
CA GLU A 541 9.80 8.11 17.04
C GLU A 541 10.50 9.22 16.22
N LEU A 542 9.90 9.67 15.12
CA LEU A 542 10.41 10.77 14.30
C LEU A 542 10.24 12.14 14.99
N SER A 543 10.72 12.30 16.23
CA SER A 543 10.59 13.51 17.03
C SER A 543 11.96 13.98 17.53
N ASN A 544 12.33 15.23 17.24
CA ASN A 544 13.64 15.79 17.58
C ASN A 544 14.83 14.92 17.13
N ILE A 545 14.76 14.36 15.93
CA ILE A 545 15.75 13.38 15.47
C ILE A 545 16.01 13.51 13.98
N HIS A 546 17.22 13.19 13.56
CA HIS A 546 17.50 12.84 12.18
C HIS A 546 18.26 11.53 12.05
N VAL A 547 17.87 10.76 11.03
CA VAL A 547 18.25 9.37 10.83
C VAL A 547 18.79 9.20 9.42
N LEU A 548 20.03 8.72 9.31
CA LEU A 548 20.58 8.21 8.06
C LEU A 548 20.42 6.69 8.04
N ASN A 549 19.86 6.15 6.95
CA ASN A 549 19.72 4.71 6.73
C ASN A 549 20.44 4.33 5.43
N THR A 550 21.30 3.32 5.49
CA THR A 550 21.88 2.67 4.31
C THR A 550 21.75 1.18 4.44
N GLY A 551 21.48 0.48 3.34
CA GLY A 551 21.31 -0.97 3.42
C GLY A 551 21.54 -1.69 2.11
N VAL A 552 21.65 -3.00 2.20
CA VAL A 552 21.70 -3.91 1.06
C VAL A 552 20.80 -5.11 1.32
N SER A 553 20.02 -5.48 0.32
CA SER A 553 19.17 -6.67 0.36
C SER A 553 19.51 -7.61 -0.80
N PHE A 554 19.48 -8.91 -0.53
CA PHE A 554 19.74 -9.98 -1.47
C PHE A 554 18.55 -10.95 -1.51
N PRO A 555 18.05 -11.32 -2.70
CA PRO A 555 17.17 -12.48 -2.84
C PRO A 555 17.93 -13.76 -2.50
N LEU A 556 17.28 -14.63 -1.72
CA LEU A 556 17.79 -15.98 -1.46
C LEU A 556 17.08 -17.02 -2.35
N TYR A 557 15.75 -16.92 -2.49
CA TYR A 557 14.86 -17.80 -3.27
C TYR A 557 13.60 -17.04 -3.72
N SER A 558 12.60 -17.71 -4.31
CA SER A 558 11.29 -17.08 -4.57
C SER A 558 10.69 -16.62 -3.24
N HIS A 559 10.43 -15.32 -3.12
CA HIS A 559 9.84 -14.72 -1.93
C HIS A 559 10.63 -14.86 -0.63
N SER A 560 11.97 -14.94 -0.69
CA SER A 560 12.85 -14.93 0.48
C SER A 560 14.00 -13.94 0.31
N ASP A 561 14.36 -13.24 1.37
CA ASP A 561 15.43 -12.23 1.35
C ASP A 561 16.34 -12.29 2.58
N LEU A 562 17.54 -11.79 2.37
CA LEU A 562 18.49 -11.40 3.40
C LEU A 562 18.70 -9.89 3.25
N HIS A 563 18.60 -9.13 4.34
CA HIS A 563 18.91 -7.71 4.34
C HIS A 563 19.83 -7.33 5.49
N VAL A 564 20.70 -6.37 5.21
CA VAL A 564 21.56 -5.71 6.19
C VAL A 564 21.30 -4.21 6.09
N ASN A 565 20.92 -3.57 7.19
CA ASN A 565 20.76 -2.12 7.26
C ASN A 565 21.74 -1.56 8.29
N TYR A 566 22.22 -0.35 8.05
CA TYR A 566 23.04 0.44 8.96
C TYR A 566 22.38 1.79 9.14
N TYR A 567 22.26 2.20 10.41
CA TYR A 567 21.65 3.45 10.81
C TYR A 567 22.62 4.31 11.58
N ARG A 568 22.41 5.62 11.47
CA ARG A 568 23.07 6.61 12.31
C ARG A 568 22.08 7.68 12.74
N TYR A 569 22.12 8.05 14.01
CA TYR A 569 21.11 8.84 14.68
C TYR A 569 21.71 10.07 15.34
N TRP A 570 20.98 11.17 15.27
CA TRP A 570 21.35 12.42 15.93
C TRP A 570 20.09 13.18 16.38
N LEU A 571 20.19 13.90 17.49
CA LEU A 571 19.18 14.87 17.91
C LEU A 571 19.13 16.04 16.92
N ALA A 572 17.92 16.50 16.62
CA ALA A 572 17.76 17.74 15.86
C ALA A 572 18.12 18.98 16.70
N GLN A 573 17.88 18.92 18.02
CA GLN A 573 18.17 19.95 19.01
C GLN A 573 18.73 19.30 20.30
N GLU A 574 19.83 19.85 20.83
CA GLU A 574 20.60 19.23 21.94
C GLU A 574 19.88 19.27 23.30
N GLN A 575 19.11 20.34 23.58
CA GLN A 575 18.54 20.59 24.90
C GLN A 575 17.22 19.86 25.16
N THR A 576 16.63 19.27 24.12
CA THR A 576 15.37 18.56 24.16
C THR A 576 15.61 17.07 24.02
N SER A 577 14.92 16.27 24.83
CA SER A 577 15.03 14.80 24.75
C SER A 577 14.33 14.27 23.50
N LEU A 578 14.57 13.00 23.18
CA LEU A 578 13.66 12.26 22.30
C LEU A 578 12.30 12.11 22.97
N ARG A 579 11.24 12.00 22.16
CA ARG A 579 9.88 11.72 22.66
C ARG A 579 9.74 10.25 23.05
N SER A 580 10.10 9.33 22.15
CA SER A 580 10.11 7.89 22.41
C SER A 580 11.25 7.18 21.66
N SER A 581 11.84 6.17 22.30
CA SER A 581 12.76 5.19 21.74
C SER A 581 12.79 3.96 22.64
N SER A 582 13.24 2.80 22.14
CA SER A 582 13.40 1.63 23.02
C SER A 582 14.57 1.79 24.01
N ILE A 583 15.54 2.66 23.73
CA ILE A 583 16.64 2.94 24.68
C ILE A 583 16.10 3.84 25.79
N SER A 584 16.08 3.30 27.01
CA SER A 584 15.51 3.95 28.19
C SER A 584 16.50 4.87 28.92
N ALA A 585 17.76 4.87 28.51
CA ALA A 585 18.78 5.75 29.05
C ALA A 585 18.46 7.23 28.71
N PRO A 586 18.52 8.16 29.66
CA PRO A 586 18.37 9.59 29.37
C PRO A 586 19.57 10.14 28.60
N THR A 587 19.32 11.10 27.72
CA THR A 587 20.36 11.89 27.05
C THR A 587 20.94 12.95 28.00
N ASN A 588 22.21 13.31 27.82
CA ASN A 588 22.93 14.25 28.67
C ASN A 588 22.64 15.74 28.36
N GLY A 589 21.95 16.04 27.25
CA GLY A 589 21.58 17.40 26.85
C GLY A 589 22.75 18.27 26.36
N THR A 590 23.88 17.66 25.99
CA THR A 590 25.12 18.39 25.61
C THR A 590 25.72 17.94 24.28
N ASP A 591 25.20 16.88 23.67
CA ASP A 591 25.66 16.37 22.38
C ASP A 591 24.46 15.94 21.54
N GLN A 592 24.61 15.97 20.22
CA GLN A 592 23.59 15.54 19.27
C GLN A 592 23.73 14.07 18.90
N TYR A 593 24.92 13.47 18.98
CA TYR A 593 25.15 12.14 18.44
C TYR A 593 24.55 11.05 19.34
N LEU A 594 23.41 10.50 18.92
CA LEU A 594 22.67 9.47 19.65
C LEU A 594 23.32 8.09 19.50
N GLY A 595 23.87 7.78 18.33
CA GLY A 595 24.55 6.51 18.11
C GLY A 595 24.39 5.95 16.71
N GLN A 596 24.68 4.66 16.58
CA GLN A 596 24.62 3.91 15.34
C GLN A 596 24.11 2.50 15.57
N GLU A 597 23.57 1.87 14.52
CA GLU A 597 22.99 0.53 14.62
C GLU A 597 23.22 -0.27 13.35
N ILE A 598 23.41 -1.58 13.51
CA ILE A 598 23.40 -2.54 12.42
C ILE A 598 22.29 -3.57 12.63
N ASP A 599 21.47 -3.72 11.60
CA ASP A 599 20.37 -4.68 11.55
C ASP A 599 20.65 -5.74 10.50
N LEU A 600 20.37 -6.99 10.86
CA LEU A 600 20.38 -8.15 10.01
C LEU A 600 18.98 -8.78 10.04
N GLY A 601 18.38 -8.99 8.88
CA GLY A 601 17.13 -9.71 8.77
C GLY A 601 17.17 -10.79 7.69
N ILE A 602 16.58 -11.93 8.01
CA ILE A 602 16.42 -13.07 7.10
C ILE A 602 14.96 -13.45 7.09
N ASN A 603 14.32 -13.38 5.92
CA ASN A 603 12.97 -13.85 5.69
C ASN A 603 13.00 -15.07 4.78
N ILE A 604 12.44 -16.18 5.25
CA ILE A 604 12.32 -17.43 4.49
C ILE A 604 10.84 -17.76 4.37
N ARG A 605 10.30 -17.67 3.16
CA ARG A 605 8.93 -18.10 2.88
C ARG A 605 8.93 -19.61 2.65
N LEU A 606 8.08 -20.31 3.40
CA LEU A 606 8.06 -21.77 3.45
C LEU A 606 7.08 -22.42 2.46
N GLY A 607 6.24 -21.62 1.80
CA GLY A 607 5.34 -22.08 0.75
C GLY A 607 5.25 -21.06 -0.38
N GLU A 608 5.32 -21.54 -1.62
CA GLU A 608 4.70 -20.82 -2.73
C GLU A 608 3.18 -20.90 -2.56
N GLU A 609 2.43 -20.05 -3.26
CA GLU A 609 0.98 -20.21 -3.43
C GLU A 609 0.77 -21.51 -4.22
N ILE A 610 0.83 -22.66 -3.54
CA ILE A 610 0.68 -23.96 -4.16
C ILE A 610 -0.78 -24.36 -3.99
N ASP A 611 -1.54 -24.25 -5.07
CA ASP A 611 -2.87 -24.82 -5.22
C ASP A 611 -2.73 -26.35 -5.32
N PHE A 612 -2.37 -27.00 -4.21
CA PHE A 612 -2.57 -28.43 -4.04
C PHE A 612 -3.99 -28.64 -3.55
N ASP A 613 -4.68 -29.51 -4.27
CA ASP A 613 -6.06 -29.98 -4.22
C ASP A 613 -6.66 -30.33 -2.83
N THR A 614 -6.07 -29.95 -1.68
CA THR A 614 -6.75 -29.83 -0.37
C THR A 614 -5.96 -29.27 0.84
N ASP A 615 -4.73 -28.73 0.73
CA ASP A 615 -3.98 -28.27 1.92
C ASP A 615 -3.54 -26.79 1.87
N PHE A 616 -4.18 -25.99 2.72
CA PHE A 616 -3.99 -24.54 2.87
C PHE A 616 -2.74 -24.22 3.73
N LEU A 617 -1.61 -23.89 3.11
CA LEU A 617 -0.47 -23.25 3.80
C LEU A 617 -0.06 -21.96 3.08
N ASN A 618 -1.00 -21.03 2.97
CA ASN A 618 -0.70 -19.72 2.42
C ASN A 618 -0.03 -18.85 3.49
N ASN A 619 1.10 -18.20 3.13
CA ASN A 619 1.76 -17.19 3.96
C ASN A 619 2.55 -17.71 5.18
N SER A 620 3.00 -18.96 5.15
CA SER A 620 3.92 -19.50 6.16
C SER A 620 5.34 -18.98 5.94
N ALA A 621 5.98 -18.50 7.01
CA ALA A 621 7.30 -17.88 6.95
C ALA A 621 8.10 -18.10 8.24
N LEU A 622 9.41 -18.22 8.08
CA LEU A 622 10.39 -18.05 9.16
C LEU A 622 11.03 -16.68 8.99
N ARG A 623 11.16 -15.94 10.09
CA ARG A 623 11.85 -14.67 10.10
C ARG A 623 12.83 -14.63 11.27
N PHE A 624 14.04 -14.18 10.98
CA PHE A 624 15.06 -13.90 11.99
C PHE A 624 15.46 -12.45 11.85
N ARG A 625 15.49 -11.72 12.96
CA ARG A 625 16.04 -10.35 13.01
C ARG A 625 17.03 -10.25 14.14
N PHE A 626 18.13 -9.56 13.90
CA PHE A 626 19.12 -9.23 14.89
C PHE A 626 19.52 -7.78 14.69
N GLY A 627 19.55 -7.01 15.76
CA GLY A 627 20.02 -5.64 15.77
C GLY A 627 21.05 -5.44 16.88
N ALA A 628 22.02 -4.58 16.63
CA ALA A 628 23.02 -4.14 17.60
C ALA A 628 23.16 -2.62 17.52
N PHE A 629 22.82 -1.94 18.61
CA PHE A 629 22.94 -0.50 18.78
C PHE A 629 24.18 -0.18 19.59
N GLU A 630 24.90 0.87 19.20
CA GLU A 630 26.03 1.45 19.93
C GLU A 630 25.71 2.92 20.21
N ALA A 631 25.66 3.25 21.50
CA ALA A 631 25.36 4.58 22.01
C ALA A 631 26.43 5.59 21.59
N GLY A 632 25.98 6.80 21.26
CA GLY A 632 26.83 7.94 20.98
C GLY A 632 27.05 8.84 22.21
N ASP A 633 27.78 9.92 21.98
CA ASP A 633 28.16 10.90 23.01
C ASP A 633 26.96 11.55 23.72
N ALA A 634 25.77 11.56 23.11
CA ALA A 634 24.55 12.07 23.73
C ALA A 634 24.10 11.28 24.96
N TYR A 635 24.54 10.03 25.15
CA TYR A 635 24.27 9.23 26.34
C TYR A 635 25.36 9.36 27.42
N GLY A 636 26.47 10.05 27.12
CA GLY A 636 27.61 10.20 28.02
C GLY A 636 28.47 8.94 28.13
N ASN A 637 29.42 8.95 29.06
CA ASN A 637 30.33 7.82 29.30
C ASN A 637 29.74 6.86 30.35
N GLY A 638 28.98 5.85 29.90
CA GLY A 638 28.43 4.76 30.72
C GLY A 638 29.41 3.59 30.91
N GLU A 639 29.01 2.56 31.67
CA GLU A 639 29.80 1.32 31.83
C GLU A 639 29.67 0.36 30.64
N ASP A 640 28.54 0.39 29.91
CA ASP A 640 28.32 -0.36 28.67
C ASP A 640 27.61 0.53 27.63
N GLU A 641 28.12 0.51 26.40
CA GLU A 641 27.71 1.39 25.31
C GLU A 641 26.79 0.67 24.30
N ARG A 642 26.46 -0.61 24.50
CA ARG A 642 25.78 -1.41 23.47
C ARG A 642 24.53 -2.12 23.94
N ALA A 643 23.50 -2.08 23.10
CA ALA A 643 22.24 -2.81 23.30
C ALA A 643 21.99 -3.78 22.14
N TYR A 644 21.39 -4.92 22.44
CA TYR A 644 21.16 -5.98 21.45
C TYR A 644 19.72 -6.48 21.47
N ARG A 645 19.19 -6.79 20.29
CA ARG A 645 17.88 -7.44 20.15
C ARG A 645 17.95 -8.56 19.13
N GLY A 646 17.51 -9.76 19.52
CA GLY A 646 17.32 -10.89 18.62
C GLY A 646 15.85 -11.32 18.62
N THR A 647 15.28 -11.56 17.44
CA THR A 647 13.94 -12.14 17.29
C THR A 647 13.95 -13.30 16.30
N ALA A 648 13.24 -14.36 16.66
CA ALA A 648 12.96 -15.51 15.80
C ALA A 648 11.45 -15.74 15.75
N GLU A 649 10.88 -15.67 14.56
CA GLU A 649 9.45 -15.77 14.31
C GLU A 649 9.17 -16.95 13.38
N PHE A 650 8.11 -17.69 13.72
CA PHE A 650 7.55 -18.70 12.87
C PHE A 650 6.05 -18.44 12.72
N ARG A 651 5.63 -18.19 11.48
CA ARG A 651 4.24 -17.93 11.12
C ARG A 651 3.74 -19.07 10.25
N ILE A 652 2.54 -19.56 10.56
CA ILE A 652 1.77 -20.45 9.70
C ILE A 652 0.46 -19.76 9.36
N GLY A 653 0.10 -19.69 8.08
CA GLY A 653 -1.25 -19.28 7.64
C GLY A 653 -2.00 -20.46 7.01
N PHE A 654 -3.32 -20.50 7.18
CA PHE A 654 -4.21 -21.54 6.65
C PHE A 654 -5.62 -21.03 6.34
#